data_AF-A0ABD6E4F8-F1
#
_entry.id   AF-A0ABD6E4F8-F1
#
_cell.length_a   1.000
_cell.length_b   1.000
_cell.length_c   1.000
_cell.angle_alpha   90.00
_cell.angle_beta   90.00
_cell.angle_gamma   90.00
#
_symmetry.space_group_name_H-M   'P 1'
#
loop_
_entity.id
_entity.type
_entity.pdbx_description
1 polymer ?
#
loop_
_entity_poly.entity_id
_entity_poly.type
_entity_poly.pdbx_seq_one_letter_code
_entity_poly.pdbx_strand_id
1 'polypeptide(L)'
;TAPYIIGDKVYGMNTVGSMQCYNETTGTVEWTVSICTAMQSNSFEYHDGYFYVESTNFTMHKVDVTDGSVDDMLQLHYTGSNTEKAHPLIDYQNDRLYALGNSKYHCIDLTTFTEIWNTSIVANGGRDTRAGPVLVNDSFSGQYLTIFSTFPQVGTYAINFTGDIVWTWTTKTVRPYAAYNPNTGLIYLADSTGYSDAGGSLSEPGSIYGVYVNNGTTKWVTHGTGGGDKFARPITTSGNYIMWKTDNVGKNDYLYVGDATTGETLAKISAGADRGYWCYPIVLSGGYVATGGGYTSDGQIPGTDIYHIGDGDWVDSYPLHGNVNHTGYVENGLTSLGFTTETWEVRKVNETAITNNSLNGIEYEFSSYDLPLNFTWNIKVVQSDGQSAWGDENWNVRVLPVNQSPDISSPSPIDNAINVPLSLTQLSVSISDNENDLINWNIETSPDIGGSSGILESNGIKTCSVSGLSSDTTYTWFVNATDSLGSGGWNNVSFSFTTMEPGTWFDGNWMYRREIIINHSLVDDDLFNFTVLIDLTDSNVSDNAQPDGDDLLFTDYPGTQLNHEIELYNGTNGHLLAWVKVPFLSSSMDTILYMYYGNPASLNMENVAETWDDYFRMVQHLNETSGTHVDSTVYGNNGTNFGSTQDYIGIIDHGNSFNGTSDYIRVPTDNSIQFDEGSLTAETWIKPNTGNTNTRIINNRGKGAGGTVKGWQLKIAESAGKWKLKDAGIDDDSGNYKAYESTNTYSYNEWYHVVMVYEADNELRFYVNGVSDGSLSVGSYGNISNSLPTAIGASIATDGVEGTYDQFYKGGIDEIRLSNITRSSGWITTEYNNQYDPDSFFDIGVVEKVPSGDFVSPVISDVSSMISDPVDTDPSYGWENISCTVTDNMEVHSVYLNITYPDMHTENVSMVDGGGGQYYYNTTYTAIGSYSYFIWANDTSDNTDVSSSNVFEIPPNWDINTDHDCSIVDLVLVAGHFDETGSNGWIRADINNDGDVSIVDLVLVAGHFDETW
;
A
#
# COMPACT_ATOMS: atom_id res chain seq x y z
N THR A 1 7.95 -32.48 17.23
CA THR A 1 7.47 -31.54 16.21
C THR A 1 8.45 -31.53 15.06
N ALA A 2 8.09 -30.99 13.89
CA ALA A 2 9.06 -30.83 12.81
C ALA A 2 10.20 -29.93 13.31
N PRO A 3 11.47 -30.29 13.09
CA PRO A 3 12.59 -29.48 13.55
C PRO A 3 12.81 -28.27 12.63
N TYR A 4 13.17 -27.11 13.17
CA TYR A 4 13.54 -25.95 12.37
C TYR A 4 15.04 -25.98 12.09
N ILE A 5 15.47 -25.61 10.88
CA ILE A 5 16.89 -25.72 10.47
C ILE A 5 17.41 -24.35 10.04
N ILE A 6 18.51 -23.90 10.65
CA ILE A 6 19.24 -22.68 10.25
C ILE A 6 20.70 -23.04 10.09
N GLY A 7 21.17 -23.06 8.83
CA GLY A 7 22.53 -23.52 8.54
C GLY A 7 22.74 -24.98 8.96
N ASP A 8 23.72 -25.22 9.83
CA ASP A 8 24.03 -26.54 10.41
C ASP A 8 23.34 -26.82 11.75
N LYS A 9 22.45 -25.91 12.20
CA LYS A 9 21.73 -26.03 13.47
C LYS A 9 20.31 -26.50 13.26
N VAL A 10 19.91 -27.49 14.05
CA VAL A 10 18.59 -28.14 14.06
C VAL A 10 17.94 -27.87 15.41
N TYR A 11 16.82 -27.17 15.38
CA TYR A 11 16.07 -26.79 16.57
C TYR A 11 14.83 -27.66 16.71
N GLY A 12 14.54 -28.16 17.91
CA GLY A 12 13.37 -29.00 18.10
C GLY A 12 12.99 -29.23 19.55
N MET A 13 11.76 -29.69 19.74
CA MET A 13 11.23 -30.06 21.05
C MET A 13 11.47 -31.54 21.33
N ASN A 14 12.02 -31.84 22.50
CA ASN A 14 12.23 -33.21 22.97
C ASN A 14 11.03 -33.77 23.76
N THR A 15 11.05 -35.08 24.02
CA THR A 15 9.97 -35.82 24.70
C THR A 15 9.77 -35.47 26.18
N VAL A 16 10.61 -34.61 26.75
CA VAL A 16 10.47 -34.12 28.12
C VAL A 16 10.02 -32.66 28.20
N GLY A 17 9.69 -32.03 27.06
CA GLY A 17 9.15 -30.67 27.02
C GLY A 17 10.20 -29.55 26.97
N SER A 18 11.43 -29.86 26.56
CA SER A 18 12.50 -28.88 26.37
C SER A 18 12.76 -28.62 24.89
N MET A 19 13.08 -27.38 24.55
CA MET A 19 13.59 -26.99 23.24
C MET A 19 15.11 -27.15 23.22
N GLN A 20 15.67 -27.61 22.11
CA GLN A 20 17.10 -27.87 21.96
C GLN A 20 17.60 -27.35 20.62
N CYS A 21 18.84 -26.87 20.59
CA CYS A 21 19.63 -26.66 19.39
C CYS A 21 20.66 -27.78 19.25
N TYR A 22 20.60 -28.50 18.15
CA TYR A 22 21.54 -29.57 17.78
C TYR A 22 22.36 -29.13 16.57
N ASN A 23 23.68 -29.11 16.69
CA ASN A 23 24.55 -28.82 15.56
C ASN A 23 24.87 -30.14 14.83
N GLU A 24 24.47 -30.24 13.56
CA GLU A 24 24.69 -31.43 12.74
C GLU A 24 26.16 -31.63 12.38
N THR A 25 26.91 -30.55 12.18
CA THR A 25 28.35 -30.60 11.84
C THR A 25 29.17 -31.18 13.00
N THR A 26 28.90 -30.76 14.23
CA THR A 26 29.62 -31.21 15.43
C THR A 26 28.99 -32.45 16.06
N GLY A 27 27.73 -32.72 15.75
CA GLY A 27 26.93 -33.79 16.34
C GLY A 27 26.57 -33.55 17.81
N THR A 28 26.58 -32.30 18.28
CA THR A 28 26.36 -31.93 19.70
C THR A 28 25.15 -31.03 19.91
N VAL A 29 24.51 -31.14 21.06
CA VAL A 29 23.51 -30.17 21.52
C VAL A 29 24.23 -28.92 22.04
N GLU A 30 23.99 -27.77 21.40
CA GLU A 30 24.61 -26.49 21.78
C GLU A 30 23.94 -25.88 23.01
N TRP A 31 22.61 -25.93 23.07
CA TRP A 31 21.83 -25.46 24.22
C TRP A 31 20.52 -26.24 24.38
N THR A 32 19.93 -26.17 25.58
CA THR A 32 18.64 -26.78 25.91
C THR A 32 17.90 -25.91 26.93
N VAL A 33 16.63 -25.61 26.65
CA VAL A 33 15.77 -24.79 27.50
C VAL A 33 14.47 -25.52 27.82
N SER A 34 14.08 -25.51 29.08
CA SER A 34 12.87 -26.19 29.55
C SER A 34 11.64 -25.29 29.35
N ILE A 35 10.71 -25.71 28.50
CA ILE A 35 9.46 -24.96 28.22
C ILE A 35 8.28 -25.53 29.02
N CYS A 36 8.19 -26.85 29.13
CA CYS A 36 7.13 -27.52 29.88
C CYS A 36 7.60 -28.85 30.50
N THR A 37 6.80 -29.43 31.39
CA THR A 37 7.19 -30.58 32.24
C THR A 37 6.84 -31.96 31.67
N ALA A 38 6.17 -32.04 30.51
CA ALA A 38 5.92 -33.28 29.77
C ALA A 38 5.45 -32.96 28.34
N MET A 39 5.93 -33.70 27.33
CA MET A 39 5.54 -33.47 25.94
C MET A 39 4.07 -33.85 25.69
N GLN A 40 3.31 -32.86 25.22
CA GLN A 40 2.12 -33.10 24.41
C GLN A 40 2.21 -32.20 23.16
N SER A 41 3.10 -32.52 22.22
CA SER A 41 3.20 -31.93 20.86
C SER A 41 2.92 -30.41 20.74
N ASN A 42 3.84 -29.55 21.20
CA ASN A 42 3.74 -28.10 21.00
C ASN A 42 4.47 -27.68 19.72
N SER A 43 3.80 -26.90 18.87
CA SER A 43 4.41 -26.24 17.69
C SER A 43 5.10 -24.94 18.11
N PHE A 44 6.05 -24.50 17.31
CA PHE A 44 6.81 -23.28 17.55
C PHE A 44 7.06 -22.57 16.21
N GLU A 45 7.11 -21.25 16.25
CA GLU A 45 7.35 -20.40 15.08
C GLU A 45 8.64 -19.60 15.28
N TYR A 46 9.37 -19.35 14.20
CA TYR A 46 10.61 -18.57 14.20
C TYR A 46 10.36 -17.19 13.60
N HIS A 47 10.79 -16.13 14.29
CA HIS A 47 10.82 -14.78 13.73
C HIS A 47 11.90 -13.94 14.39
N ASP A 48 12.64 -13.20 13.57
CA ASP A 48 13.66 -12.23 13.98
C ASP A 48 14.63 -12.71 15.08
N GLY A 49 15.21 -13.91 14.91
CA GLY A 49 16.17 -14.46 15.87
C GLY A 49 15.55 -15.08 17.14
N TYR A 50 14.22 -15.14 17.23
CA TYR A 50 13.53 -15.76 18.36
C TYR A 50 12.62 -16.90 17.91
N PHE A 51 12.48 -17.89 18.79
CA PHE A 51 11.44 -18.90 18.71
C PHE A 51 10.31 -18.58 19.68
N TYR A 52 9.09 -18.65 19.18
CA TYR A 52 7.88 -18.44 19.96
C TYR A 52 7.22 -19.78 20.21
N VAL A 53 7.22 -20.19 21.48
CA VAL A 53 6.77 -21.52 21.90
C VAL A 53 5.70 -21.39 22.96
N GLU A 54 4.53 -21.98 22.73
CA GLU A 54 3.49 -22.04 23.74
C GLU A 54 3.67 -23.24 24.67
N SER A 55 3.57 -23.05 25.98
CA SER A 55 3.60 -24.13 26.98
C SER A 55 2.20 -24.63 27.36
N THR A 56 2.13 -25.78 28.02
CA THR A 56 0.87 -26.48 28.37
C THR A 56 -0.04 -25.75 29.37
N ASN A 57 0.42 -24.64 29.92
CA ASN A 57 -0.33 -23.71 30.77
C ASN A 57 -0.69 -22.41 30.02
N PHE A 58 -0.68 -22.41 28.68
CA PHE A 58 -0.97 -21.26 27.82
C PHE A 58 -0.04 -20.07 28.11
N THR A 59 1.27 -20.33 28.29
CA THR A 59 2.28 -19.26 28.35
C THR A 59 3.03 -19.25 27.03
N MET A 60 3.13 -18.09 26.39
CA MET A 60 3.98 -17.89 25.23
C MET A 60 5.40 -17.55 25.71
N HIS A 61 6.40 -18.31 25.24
CA HIS A 61 7.81 -18.12 25.57
C HIS A 61 8.52 -17.55 24.33
N LYS A 62 9.25 -16.45 24.50
CA LYS A 62 10.16 -15.88 23.49
C LYS A 62 11.57 -16.38 23.78
N VAL A 63 12.08 -17.28 22.95
CA VAL A 63 13.34 -17.99 23.17
C VAL A 63 14.39 -17.51 22.17
N ASP A 64 15.53 -16.99 22.64
CA ASP A 64 16.63 -16.55 21.78
C ASP A 64 17.28 -17.75 21.06
N VAL A 65 17.41 -17.66 19.74
CA VAL A 65 17.97 -18.72 18.90
C VAL A 65 19.46 -18.98 19.18
N THR A 66 20.19 -17.97 19.65
CA THR A 66 21.64 -18.01 19.78
C THR A 66 22.08 -18.82 20.99
N ASP A 67 21.40 -18.68 22.13
CA ASP A 67 21.79 -19.30 23.40
C ASP A 67 20.67 -20.07 24.13
N GLY A 68 19.45 -20.04 23.60
CA GLY A 68 18.29 -20.70 24.20
C GLY A 68 17.76 -20.02 25.46
N SER A 69 18.18 -18.79 25.77
CA SER A 69 17.61 -18.02 26.87
C SER A 69 16.16 -17.64 26.58
N VAL A 70 15.32 -17.58 27.61
CA VAL A 70 13.95 -17.07 27.50
C VAL A 70 14.01 -15.58 27.77
N ASP A 71 13.86 -14.78 26.71
CA ASP A 71 13.92 -13.31 26.73
C ASP A 71 12.69 -12.74 27.44
N ASP A 72 11.50 -13.29 27.12
CA ASP A 72 10.25 -12.87 27.74
C ASP A 72 9.20 -14.00 27.78
N MET A 73 8.19 -13.85 28.64
CA MET A 73 7.06 -14.77 28.80
C MET A 73 5.73 -14.02 28.95
N LEU A 74 4.75 -14.37 28.13
CA LEU A 74 3.41 -13.81 28.20
C LEU A 74 2.39 -14.89 28.59
N GLN A 75 1.71 -14.69 29.73
CA GLN A 75 0.66 -15.61 30.19
C GLN A 75 -0.66 -15.31 29.48
N LEU A 76 -1.10 -16.21 28.60
CA LEU A 76 -2.41 -16.16 27.98
C LEU A 76 -3.49 -16.64 28.96
N HIS A 77 -4.76 -16.35 28.68
CA HIS A 77 -5.85 -16.60 29.62
C HIS A 77 -5.93 -18.07 30.05
N TYR A 78 -5.92 -18.34 31.37
CA TYR A 78 -5.87 -19.69 31.95
C TYR A 78 -6.79 -19.85 33.17
N THR A 79 -7.56 -20.95 33.25
CA THR A 79 -8.50 -21.21 34.37
C THR A 79 -8.40 -22.59 35.03
N GLY A 80 -7.28 -23.31 34.87
CA GLY A 80 -6.88 -24.32 35.85
C GLY A 80 -7.13 -25.80 35.57
N SER A 81 -7.28 -26.26 34.31
CA SER A 81 -7.15 -27.70 34.01
C SER A 81 -6.27 -27.95 32.79
N ASN A 82 -5.10 -28.54 33.03
CA ASN A 82 -4.08 -28.85 32.03
C ASN A 82 -4.51 -30.05 31.17
N THR A 83 -4.36 -29.90 29.86
CA THR A 83 -3.49 -30.63 28.93
C THR A 83 -4.00 -30.29 27.53
N GLU A 84 -3.15 -29.85 26.60
CA GLU A 84 -3.26 -30.03 25.13
C GLU A 84 -2.85 -28.79 24.29
N LYS A 85 -2.84 -28.98 22.96
CA LYS A 85 -1.90 -28.42 21.98
C LYS A 85 -2.34 -27.08 21.40
N ALA A 86 -1.39 -26.19 21.16
CA ALA A 86 -1.61 -24.94 20.44
C ALA A 86 -0.54 -24.73 19.35
N HIS A 87 -0.97 -24.12 18.26
CA HIS A 87 -0.15 -23.77 17.11
C HIS A 87 -0.20 -22.24 16.98
N PRO A 88 0.85 -21.51 17.40
CA PRO A 88 0.90 -20.08 17.14
C PRO A 88 1.01 -19.84 15.62
N LEU A 89 0.61 -18.66 15.17
CA LEU A 89 0.80 -18.18 13.82
C LEU A 89 1.52 -16.82 13.88
N ILE A 90 2.59 -16.66 13.12
CA ILE A 90 3.24 -15.37 12.94
C ILE A 90 2.76 -14.73 11.65
N ASP A 91 2.35 -13.48 11.74
CA ASP A 91 2.23 -12.55 10.62
C ASP A 91 3.51 -11.73 10.55
N TYR A 92 4.38 -12.15 9.62
CA TYR A 92 5.70 -11.57 9.39
C TYR A 92 5.65 -10.12 8.88
N GLN A 93 4.55 -9.69 8.27
CA GLN A 93 4.44 -8.34 7.67
C GLN A 93 4.08 -7.28 8.71
N ASN A 94 3.36 -7.66 9.76
CA ASN A 94 2.86 -6.73 10.78
C ASN A 94 3.46 -6.96 12.16
N ASP A 95 4.48 -7.83 12.27
CA ASP A 95 5.12 -8.22 13.53
C ASP A 95 4.08 -8.66 14.59
N ARG A 96 3.14 -9.53 14.19
CA ARG A 96 2.09 -10.03 15.07
C ARG A 96 2.16 -11.54 15.24
N LEU A 97 1.87 -12.00 16.46
CA LEU A 97 1.70 -13.39 16.80
C LEU A 97 0.28 -13.65 17.28
N TYR A 98 -0.36 -14.64 16.66
CA TYR A 98 -1.68 -15.10 17.03
C TYR A 98 -1.62 -16.42 17.77
N ALA A 99 -2.24 -16.46 18.93
CA ALA A 99 -2.21 -17.64 19.81
C ALA A 99 -3.56 -17.88 20.46
N LEU A 100 -3.84 -19.16 20.75
CA LEU A 100 -5.08 -19.55 21.40
C LEU A 100 -4.86 -19.69 22.91
N GLY A 101 -5.57 -18.90 23.71
CA GLY A 101 -5.72 -19.08 25.15
C GLY A 101 -6.98 -19.87 25.50
N ASN A 102 -7.17 -20.16 26.80
CA ASN A 102 -8.38 -20.85 27.22
C ASN A 102 -9.62 -19.96 27.00
N SER A 103 -10.46 -20.30 26.01
CA SER A 103 -11.67 -19.55 25.63
C SER A 103 -11.42 -18.16 25.04
N LYS A 104 -10.18 -17.83 24.67
CA LYS A 104 -9.81 -16.55 24.06
C LYS A 104 -8.81 -16.75 22.93
N TYR A 105 -8.96 -16.00 21.84
CA TYR A 105 -7.95 -15.89 20.81
C TYR A 105 -7.19 -14.58 20.98
N HIS A 106 -5.87 -14.62 20.93
CA HIS A 106 -4.99 -13.51 21.30
C HIS A 106 -4.21 -13.04 20.08
N CYS A 107 -4.04 -11.73 19.96
CA CYS A 107 -3.06 -11.10 19.09
C CYS A 107 -2.00 -10.44 19.96
N ILE A 108 -0.73 -10.72 19.67
CA ILE A 108 0.43 -10.30 20.44
C ILE A 108 1.35 -9.55 19.50
N ASP A 109 1.81 -8.40 19.94
CA ASP A 109 2.82 -7.60 19.24
C ASP A 109 4.19 -8.23 19.47
N LEU A 110 4.93 -8.58 18.41
CA LEU A 110 6.22 -9.27 18.52
C LEU A 110 7.36 -8.34 18.94
N THR A 111 7.25 -7.03 18.66
CA THR A 111 8.25 -6.03 19.03
C THR A 111 8.26 -5.77 20.53
N THR A 112 7.08 -5.60 21.12
CA THR A 112 6.87 -5.30 22.54
C THR A 112 6.58 -6.54 23.38
N PHE A 113 6.24 -7.65 22.74
CA PHE A 113 5.78 -8.90 23.36
C PHE A 113 4.56 -8.72 24.28
N THR A 114 3.67 -7.79 23.93
CA THR A 114 2.44 -7.48 24.69
C THR A 114 1.18 -7.86 23.92
N GLU A 115 0.10 -8.19 24.65
CA GLU A 115 -1.20 -8.48 24.05
C GLU A 115 -1.82 -7.19 23.47
N ILE A 116 -2.12 -7.20 22.17
CA ILE A 116 -2.82 -6.12 21.47
C ILE A 116 -4.32 -6.20 21.77
N TRP A 117 -4.88 -7.37 21.53
CA TRP A 117 -6.29 -7.66 21.78
C TRP A 117 -6.50 -9.15 22.04
N ASN A 118 -7.64 -9.46 22.62
CA ASN A 118 -8.15 -10.81 22.73
C ASN A 118 -9.65 -10.86 22.40
N THR A 119 -10.07 -11.93 21.75
CA THR A 119 -11.47 -12.17 21.37
C THR A 119 -12.01 -13.35 22.14
N SER A 120 -13.17 -13.17 22.80
CA SER A 120 -13.82 -14.27 23.51
C SER A 120 -14.46 -15.23 22.51
N ILE A 121 -14.13 -16.51 22.63
CA ILE A 121 -14.69 -17.57 21.79
C ILE A 121 -15.43 -18.58 22.67
N VAL A 122 -16.45 -19.24 22.10
CA VAL A 122 -17.26 -20.21 22.86
C VAL A 122 -16.46 -21.50 23.07
N ALA A 123 -15.87 -21.66 24.25
CA ALA A 123 -15.20 -22.90 24.68
C ALA A 123 -15.73 -23.34 26.05
N ASN A 124 -16.77 -24.18 26.09
CA ASN A 124 -17.18 -24.84 27.34
C ASN A 124 -16.17 -25.94 27.72
N GLY A 125 -15.08 -25.56 28.40
CA GLY A 125 -14.05 -26.51 28.88
C GLY A 125 -13.23 -27.11 27.73
N GLY A 126 -12.59 -26.21 26.96
CA GLY A 126 -11.89 -26.48 25.70
C GLY A 126 -10.78 -27.54 25.77
N ARG A 127 -10.36 -28.04 24.60
CA ARG A 127 -9.23 -28.98 24.55
C ARG A 127 -8.27 -28.90 23.34
N ASP A 128 -8.52 -28.22 22.22
CA ASP A 128 -7.53 -28.26 21.12
C ASP A 128 -7.70 -27.19 20.04
N THR A 129 -6.57 -26.65 19.54
CA THR A 129 -6.37 -26.35 18.11
C THR A 129 -5.38 -27.36 17.57
N ARG A 130 -5.86 -28.50 17.06
CA ARG A 130 -4.98 -29.46 16.36
C ARG A 130 -4.47 -28.93 15.02
N ALA A 131 -5.08 -27.86 14.52
CA ALA A 131 -4.73 -27.18 13.28
C ALA A 131 -4.23 -25.77 13.60
N GLY A 132 -3.15 -25.35 12.94
CA GLY A 132 -2.69 -23.96 13.00
C GLY A 132 -3.73 -22.98 12.43
N PRO A 133 -3.78 -21.74 12.93
CA PRO A 133 -4.50 -20.66 12.27
C PRO A 133 -3.98 -20.46 10.84
N VAL A 134 -4.84 -19.96 9.96
CA VAL A 134 -4.46 -19.57 8.60
C VAL A 134 -4.63 -18.07 8.46
N LEU A 135 -3.64 -17.43 7.84
CA LEU A 135 -3.67 -16.02 7.48
C LEU A 135 -4.27 -15.87 6.07
N VAL A 136 -5.18 -14.91 5.91
CA VAL A 136 -5.86 -14.66 4.64
C VAL A 136 -5.75 -13.17 4.33
N ASN A 137 -4.95 -12.84 3.32
CA ASN A 137 -4.82 -11.50 2.73
C ASN A 137 -5.03 -11.57 1.23
N ASP A 138 -6.27 -11.42 0.77
CA ASP A 138 -6.57 -11.49 -0.66
C ASP A 138 -7.82 -10.68 -1.02
N SER A 139 -8.03 -10.53 -2.32
CA SER A 139 -9.14 -9.79 -2.89
C SER A 139 -10.51 -10.46 -2.73
N PHE A 140 -10.58 -11.77 -2.47
CA PHE A 140 -11.85 -12.48 -2.28
C PHE A 140 -12.45 -12.23 -0.91
N SER A 141 -11.62 -12.16 0.13
CA SER A 141 -12.08 -11.83 1.49
C SER A 141 -12.45 -10.35 1.62
N GLY A 142 -11.78 -9.47 0.85
CA GLY A 142 -11.88 -8.01 0.99
C GLY A 142 -11.45 -7.51 2.37
N GLN A 143 -10.85 -8.38 3.18
CA GLN A 143 -10.50 -8.18 4.57
C GLN A 143 -9.30 -9.05 4.91
N TYR A 144 -8.39 -8.51 5.72
CA TYR A 144 -7.32 -9.30 6.29
C TYR A 144 -7.90 -10.14 7.43
N LEU A 145 -7.80 -11.47 7.37
CA LEU A 145 -8.46 -12.39 8.32
C LEU A 145 -7.49 -13.43 8.90
N THR A 146 -7.71 -13.79 10.15
CA THR A 146 -7.14 -14.98 10.80
C THR A 146 -8.24 -16.02 10.97
N ILE A 147 -8.00 -17.25 10.53
CA ILE A 147 -9.02 -18.29 10.50
C ILE A 147 -8.53 -19.54 11.21
N PHE A 148 -9.23 -19.92 12.27
CA PHE A 148 -8.86 -21.04 13.13
C PHE A 148 -10.10 -21.80 13.61
N SER A 149 -9.86 -22.96 14.22
CA SER A 149 -10.92 -23.88 14.60
C SER A 149 -10.70 -24.48 15.99
N THR A 150 -11.78 -24.64 16.75
CA THR A 150 -11.74 -25.14 18.12
C THR A 150 -12.25 -26.58 18.25
N PHE A 151 -11.68 -27.33 19.20
CA PHE A 151 -12.11 -28.68 19.61
C PHE A 151 -12.24 -28.75 21.16
N PRO A 152 -13.19 -29.53 21.75
CA PRO A 152 -14.12 -30.49 21.17
C PRO A 152 -15.51 -29.94 20.78
N GLN A 153 -15.79 -28.66 21.08
CA GLN A 153 -16.96 -27.95 20.57
C GLN A 153 -16.54 -27.05 19.41
N VAL A 154 -17.28 -27.14 18.32
CA VAL A 154 -16.74 -27.00 16.96
C VAL A 154 -17.30 -25.73 16.30
N GLY A 155 -16.52 -24.66 16.37
CA GLY A 155 -16.68 -23.49 15.52
C GLY A 155 -15.37 -23.22 14.78
N THR A 156 -15.47 -22.93 13.49
CA THR A 156 -14.41 -22.23 12.74
C THR A 156 -14.74 -20.74 12.82
N TYR A 157 -13.75 -19.95 13.23
CA TYR A 157 -13.88 -18.51 13.43
C TYR A 157 -13.00 -17.82 12.40
N ALA A 158 -13.54 -16.82 11.72
CA ALA A 158 -12.76 -15.81 11.03
C ALA A 158 -12.76 -14.55 11.88
N ILE A 159 -11.57 -14.09 12.27
CA ILE A 159 -11.37 -12.91 13.09
C ILE A 159 -10.53 -11.92 12.27
N ASN A 160 -10.98 -10.68 12.20
CA ASN A 160 -10.22 -9.61 11.54
C ASN A 160 -9.10 -9.08 12.47
N PHE A 161 -8.32 -8.13 11.97
CA PHE A 161 -7.13 -7.63 12.67
C PHE A 161 -7.45 -6.65 13.81
N THR A 162 -8.72 -6.25 13.97
CA THR A 162 -9.23 -5.50 15.12
C THR A 162 -9.74 -6.41 16.24
N GLY A 163 -9.77 -7.72 16.02
CA GLY A 163 -10.24 -8.71 16.99
C GLY A 163 -11.74 -9.00 16.92
N ASP A 164 -12.43 -8.55 15.87
CA ASP A 164 -13.85 -8.80 15.65
C ASP A 164 -14.06 -10.12 14.91
N ILE A 165 -15.04 -10.90 15.37
CA ILE A 165 -15.48 -12.11 14.67
C ILE A 165 -16.28 -11.68 13.44
N VAL A 166 -15.73 -11.92 12.25
CA VAL A 166 -16.35 -11.57 10.97
C VAL A 166 -17.44 -12.58 10.62
N TRP A 167 -17.15 -13.86 10.79
CA TRP A 167 -18.14 -14.92 10.67
C TRP A 167 -17.74 -16.14 11.49
N THR A 168 -18.72 -16.98 11.77
CA THR A 168 -18.53 -18.29 12.38
C THR A 168 -19.14 -19.35 11.50
N TRP A 169 -18.46 -20.48 11.38
CA TRP A 169 -18.97 -21.65 10.68
C TRP A 169 -19.06 -22.84 11.63
N THR A 170 -20.27 -23.41 11.75
CA THR A 170 -20.57 -24.50 12.68
C THR A 170 -21.32 -25.62 11.95
N THR A 171 -20.82 -26.85 12.03
CA THR A 171 -21.54 -28.07 11.58
C THR A 171 -21.38 -29.21 12.61
N LYS A 172 -22.01 -30.37 12.35
CA LYS A 172 -22.03 -31.51 13.29
C LYS A 172 -20.64 -32.15 13.41
N THR A 173 -19.92 -31.86 14.50
CA THR A 173 -18.76 -32.63 15.02
C THR A 173 -17.54 -32.70 14.09
N VAL A 174 -16.94 -31.55 13.80
CA VAL A 174 -15.77 -31.41 12.90
C VAL A 174 -14.47 -31.39 13.71
N ARG A 175 -13.40 -31.93 13.12
CA ARG A 175 -11.99 -31.62 13.46
C ARG A 175 -11.44 -30.73 12.35
N PRO A 176 -11.75 -29.42 12.29
CA PRO A 176 -11.47 -28.67 11.09
C PRO A 176 -9.99 -28.35 11.06
N TYR A 177 -9.32 -28.88 10.05
CA TYR A 177 -8.06 -28.32 9.59
C TYR A 177 -8.38 -27.42 8.42
N ALA A 178 -8.00 -26.14 8.53
CA ALA A 178 -8.16 -25.18 7.45
C ALA A 178 -6.94 -25.23 6.52
N ALA A 179 -7.22 -25.22 5.23
CA ALA A 179 -6.28 -24.83 4.18
C ALA A 179 -6.98 -23.76 3.35
N TYR A 180 -6.23 -22.72 2.97
CA TYR A 180 -6.74 -21.62 2.18
C TYR A 180 -6.10 -21.65 0.79
N ASN A 181 -6.91 -21.49 -0.27
CA ASN A 181 -6.40 -21.35 -1.64
C ASN A 181 -6.75 -19.95 -2.19
N PRO A 182 -5.74 -19.10 -2.45
CA PRO A 182 -5.94 -17.74 -2.94
C PRO A 182 -6.56 -17.70 -4.35
N ASN A 183 -6.45 -18.76 -5.15
CA ASN A 183 -7.02 -18.80 -6.50
C ASN A 183 -8.54 -19.03 -6.51
N THR A 184 -9.10 -19.58 -5.43
CA THR A 184 -10.53 -19.93 -5.38
C THR A 184 -11.35 -19.08 -4.43
N GLY A 185 -10.70 -18.35 -3.52
CA GLY A 185 -11.37 -17.63 -2.43
C GLY A 185 -12.06 -18.58 -1.43
N LEU A 186 -11.58 -19.82 -1.33
CA LEU A 186 -12.17 -20.86 -0.48
C LEU A 186 -11.21 -21.36 0.58
N ILE A 187 -11.79 -21.64 1.74
CA ILE A 187 -11.19 -22.40 2.81
C ILE A 187 -11.73 -23.82 2.76
N TYR A 188 -10.85 -24.77 2.93
CA TYR A 188 -11.21 -26.18 2.95
C TYR A 188 -11.18 -26.72 4.37
N LEU A 189 -12.31 -27.28 4.80
CA LEU A 189 -12.50 -27.82 6.15
C LEU A 189 -12.79 -29.31 6.06
N ALA A 190 -12.01 -30.13 6.78
CA ALA A 190 -12.24 -31.57 6.87
C ALA A 190 -13.09 -31.95 8.10
N ASP A 191 -14.06 -32.83 7.89
CA ASP A 191 -14.93 -33.40 8.91
C ASP A 191 -14.61 -34.87 9.18
N SER A 192 -14.63 -35.21 10.45
CA SER A 192 -14.53 -36.55 10.99
C SER A 192 -15.81 -36.84 11.78
N THR A 193 -16.90 -37.15 11.09
CA THR A 193 -18.14 -37.56 11.75
C THR A 193 -17.86 -38.77 12.64
N GLY A 194 -17.85 -38.56 13.98
CA GLY A 194 -17.85 -39.61 15.00
C GLY A 194 -16.52 -39.89 15.74
N TYR A 195 -15.66 -38.89 15.88
CA TYR A 195 -14.54 -39.00 16.83
C TYR A 195 -15.03 -38.81 18.27
N SER A 196 -15.20 -39.91 19.01
CA SER A 196 -14.97 -39.90 20.46
C SER A 196 -13.65 -40.65 20.69
N ASP A 197 -12.81 -40.19 21.62
CA ASP A 197 -11.63 -40.96 22.08
C ASP A 197 -12.01 -42.33 22.70
N ALA A 198 -13.29 -42.69 22.67
CA ALA A 198 -13.88 -43.93 23.14
C ALA A 198 -14.39 -44.81 21.96
N GLY A 199 -13.52 -45.18 21.03
CA GLY A 199 -13.64 -46.42 20.23
C GLY A 199 -14.96 -46.74 19.52
N GLY A 200 -15.78 -45.75 19.14
CA GLY A 200 -17.05 -45.97 18.44
C GLY A 200 -16.88 -46.13 16.93
N SER A 201 -17.60 -47.09 16.34
CA SER A 201 -17.75 -47.26 14.89
C SER A 201 -18.59 -46.14 14.28
N LEU A 202 -18.13 -45.55 13.16
CA LEU A 202 -18.80 -44.46 12.47
C LEU A 202 -20.04 -44.93 11.69
N SER A 203 -21.12 -44.14 11.70
CA SER A 203 -22.35 -44.40 10.91
C SER A 203 -22.36 -43.70 9.54
N GLU A 204 -21.50 -42.70 9.32
CA GLU A 204 -21.41 -41.89 8.09
C GLU A 204 -19.93 -41.67 7.69
N PRO A 205 -19.61 -41.51 6.39
CA PRO A 205 -18.26 -41.17 5.92
C PRO A 205 -17.90 -39.71 6.22
N GLY A 206 -16.61 -39.43 6.47
CA GLY A 206 -16.08 -38.07 6.61
C GLY A 206 -16.28 -37.21 5.35
N SER A 207 -16.19 -35.89 5.51
CA SER A 207 -16.51 -34.92 4.45
C SER A 207 -15.47 -33.81 4.34
N ILE A 208 -15.23 -33.27 3.14
CA ILE A 208 -14.48 -32.03 2.93
C ILE A 208 -15.45 -30.93 2.49
N TYR A 209 -15.38 -29.76 3.09
CA TYR A 209 -16.19 -28.60 2.76
C TYR A 209 -15.31 -27.53 2.12
N GLY A 210 -15.75 -26.97 0.99
CA GLY A 210 -15.24 -25.69 0.48
C GLY A 210 -16.14 -24.57 0.99
N VAL A 211 -15.57 -23.62 1.72
CA VAL A 211 -16.30 -22.53 2.39
C VAL A 211 -15.74 -21.20 1.90
N TYR A 212 -16.61 -20.27 1.51
CA TYR A 212 -16.19 -18.94 1.09
C TYR A 212 -15.54 -18.18 2.22
N VAL A 213 -14.35 -17.63 1.94
CA VAL A 213 -13.53 -16.95 2.93
C VAL A 213 -14.14 -15.65 3.45
N ASN A 214 -14.98 -14.99 2.63
CA ASN A 214 -15.58 -13.69 2.96
C ASN A 214 -16.77 -13.76 3.94
N ASN A 215 -17.57 -14.83 3.87
CA ASN A 215 -18.84 -14.89 4.60
C ASN A 215 -19.10 -16.24 5.29
N GLY A 216 -18.16 -17.19 5.20
CA GLY A 216 -18.28 -18.48 5.83
C GLY A 216 -19.36 -19.37 5.21
N THR A 217 -19.91 -19.06 4.04
CA THR A 217 -20.94 -19.91 3.42
C THR A 217 -20.33 -21.11 2.69
N THR A 218 -20.91 -22.29 2.88
CA THR A 218 -20.43 -23.52 2.21
C THR A 218 -20.75 -23.46 0.71
N LYS A 219 -19.72 -23.52 -0.13
CA LYS A 219 -19.83 -23.62 -1.60
C LYS A 219 -20.13 -25.05 -2.04
N TRP A 220 -19.36 -26.01 -1.54
CA TRP A 220 -19.50 -27.42 -1.90
C TRP A 220 -19.09 -28.33 -0.73
N VAL A 221 -19.56 -29.58 -0.79
CA VAL A 221 -19.17 -30.64 0.15
C VAL A 221 -18.90 -31.93 -0.61
N THR A 222 -17.82 -32.60 -0.26
CA THR A 222 -17.40 -33.87 -0.85
C THR A 222 -17.34 -34.93 0.23
N HIS A 223 -18.16 -35.97 0.07
CA HIS A 223 -18.27 -37.08 1.02
C HIS A 223 -17.33 -38.24 0.66
N GLY A 224 -16.79 -38.90 1.69
CA GLY A 224 -16.06 -40.16 1.52
C GLY A 224 -16.92 -41.26 0.92
N THR A 225 -16.28 -42.15 0.17
CA THR A 225 -16.95 -43.21 -0.59
C THR A 225 -17.08 -44.53 0.17
N GLY A 226 -16.41 -44.68 1.32
CA GLY A 226 -16.47 -45.87 2.17
C GLY A 226 -17.17 -45.63 3.52
N GLY A 227 -18.02 -46.57 3.95
CA GLY A 227 -18.60 -46.55 5.30
C GLY A 227 -17.50 -46.64 6.37
N GLY A 228 -17.16 -45.49 6.96
CA GLY A 228 -16.15 -45.33 8.00
C GLY A 228 -14.85 -44.61 7.59
N ASP A 229 -14.81 -43.94 6.43
CA ASP A 229 -13.68 -43.09 6.04
C ASP A 229 -13.52 -41.89 7.01
N LYS A 230 -12.36 -41.72 7.66
CA LYS A 230 -12.03 -40.50 8.45
C LYS A 230 -11.11 -39.61 7.62
N PHE A 231 -11.37 -38.31 7.48
CA PHE A 231 -10.47 -37.43 6.70
C PHE A 231 -9.46 -36.68 7.56
N ALA A 232 -8.24 -36.56 7.04
CA ALA A 232 -7.14 -35.77 7.59
C ALA A 232 -7.11 -34.34 7.02
N ARG A 233 -6.13 -33.52 7.46
CA ARG A 233 -5.97 -32.12 7.01
C ARG A 233 -5.91 -32.03 5.48
N PRO A 234 -6.74 -31.18 4.85
CA PRO A 234 -6.57 -30.86 3.44
C PRO A 234 -5.34 -29.98 3.24
N ILE A 235 -4.71 -30.10 2.08
CA ILE A 235 -3.69 -29.17 1.59
C ILE A 235 -4.10 -28.66 0.22
N THR A 236 -3.66 -27.46 -0.13
CA THR A 236 -3.82 -26.90 -1.46
C THR A 236 -2.46 -26.73 -2.12
N THR A 237 -2.44 -26.67 -3.44
CA THR A 237 -1.28 -26.24 -4.23
C THR A 237 -1.59 -24.90 -4.91
N SER A 238 -0.63 -24.32 -5.63
CA SER A 238 -0.82 -23.14 -6.49
C SER A 238 -1.75 -23.36 -7.68
N GLY A 239 -2.17 -24.60 -7.94
CA GLY A 239 -3.23 -24.91 -8.90
C GLY A 239 -4.62 -24.90 -8.25
N ASN A 240 -5.64 -25.21 -9.06
CA ASN A 240 -7.02 -25.41 -8.56
C ASN A 240 -7.21 -26.82 -7.99
N TYR A 241 -6.25 -27.30 -7.17
CA TYR A 241 -6.27 -28.63 -6.59
C TYR A 241 -6.29 -28.60 -5.07
N ILE A 242 -7.04 -29.53 -4.50
CA ILE A 242 -7.06 -29.83 -3.08
C ILE A 242 -6.75 -31.31 -2.89
N MET A 243 -5.90 -31.62 -1.92
CA MET A 243 -5.55 -33.00 -1.58
C MET A 243 -5.87 -33.30 -0.13
N TRP A 244 -6.39 -34.48 0.15
CA TRP A 244 -6.65 -34.95 1.52
C TRP A 244 -6.51 -36.47 1.61
N LYS A 245 -6.20 -36.98 2.80
CA LYS A 245 -6.03 -38.42 3.05
C LYS A 245 -7.11 -38.97 3.97
N THR A 246 -7.43 -40.27 3.89
CA THR A 246 -8.18 -40.98 4.92
C THR A 246 -7.30 -41.53 6.06
N ASP A 247 -7.83 -41.55 7.28
CA ASP A 247 -7.23 -42.11 8.50
C ASP A 247 -8.05 -43.32 8.99
N ASN A 248 -7.98 -44.41 8.24
CA ASN A 248 -8.83 -45.58 8.43
C ASN A 248 -8.14 -46.65 9.29
N VAL A 249 -8.52 -46.74 10.57
CA VAL A 249 -8.03 -47.79 11.47
C VAL A 249 -8.48 -49.18 10.98
N GLY A 250 -7.54 -50.10 10.70
CA GLY A 250 -7.84 -51.48 10.31
C GLY A 250 -8.35 -51.66 8.87
N LYS A 251 -8.23 -50.65 8.00
CA LYS A 251 -8.60 -50.71 6.57
C LYS A 251 -7.53 -50.02 5.71
N ASN A 252 -7.71 -50.05 4.38
CA ASN A 252 -6.85 -49.30 3.46
C ASN A 252 -7.08 -47.79 3.61
N ASP A 253 -5.99 -47.03 3.66
CA ASP A 253 -5.97 -45.59 3.52
C ASP A 253 -5.95 -45.18 2.05
N TYR A 254 -6.46 -43.98 1.77
CA TYR A 254 -6.52 -43.40 0.44
C TYR A 254 -6.07 -41.94 0.46
N LEU A 255 -5.31 -41.54 -0.55
CA LEU A 255 -5.07 -40.15 -0.91
C LEU A 255 -6.09 -39.74 -1.97
N TYR A 256 -6.79 -38.65 -1.70
CA TYR A 256 -7.73 -38.01 -2.61
C TYR A 256 -7.07 -36.77 -3.21
N VAL A 257 -7.24 -36.59 -4.51
CA VAL A 257 -6.97 -35.34 -5.23
C VAL A 257 -8.31 -34.88 -5.77
N GLY A 258 -8.70 -33.65 -5.46
CA GLY A 258 -9.93 -33.04 -5.92
C GLY A 258 -9.69 -31.69 -6.56
N ASP A 259 -10.68 -31.26 -7.33
CA ASP A 259 -10.77 -29.91 -7.86
C ASP A 259 -11.19 -28.96 -6.74
N ALA A 260 -10.36 -27.95 -6.47
CA ALA A 260 -10.53 -27.04 -5.36
C ALA A 260 -11.72 -26.08 -5.56
N THR A 261 -12.14 -25.85 -6.80
CA THR A 261 -13.25 -24.94 -7.14
C THR A 261 -14.61 -25.59 -6.96
N THR A 262 -14.72 -26.87 -7.31
CA THR A 262 -15.97 -27.63 -7.44
C THR A 262 -16.14 -28.74 -6.39
N GLY A 263 -15.04 -29.18 -5.77
CA GLY A 263 -15.01 -30.32 -4.85
C GLY A 263 -14.98 -31.68 -5.53
N GLU A 264 -14.99 -31.75 -6.87
CA GLU A 264 -14.99 -33.01 -7.60
C GLU A 264 -13.73 -33.83 -7.28
N THR A 265 -13.89 -35.13 -6.96
CA THR A 265 -12.75 -36.02 -6.76
C THR A 265 -12.16 -36.41 -8.11
N LEU A 266 -10.96 -35.91 -8.41
CA LEU A 266 -10.24 -36.17 -9.65
C LEU A 266 -9.46 -37.49 -9.60
N ALA A 267 -8.88 -37.82 -8.45
CA ALA A 267 -8.17 -39.08 -8.24
C ALA A 267 -8.33 -39.62 -6.82
N LYS A 268 -8.34 -40.96 -6.71
CA LYS A 268 -8.30 -41.70 -5.44
C LYS A 268 -7.23 -42.77 -5.52
N ILE A 269 -6.17 -42.63 -4.72
CA ILE A 269 -4.98 -43.48 -4.75
C ILE A 269 -4.90 -44.27 -3.43
N SER A 270 -4.72 -45.59 -3.49
CA SER A 270 -4.57 -46.43 -2.29
C SER A 270 -3.19 -46.23 -1.66
N ALA A 271 -3.15 -45.85 -0.39
CA ALA A 271 -1.93 -45.67 0.41
C ALA A 271 -1.56 -46.92 1.26
N GLY A 272 -2.32 -48.03 1.15
CA GLY A 272 -2.07 -49.29 1.87
C GLY A 272 -2.83 -49.41 3.20
N ALA A 273 -2.77 -50.59 3.84
CA ALA A 273 -3.47 -50.87 5.11
C ALA A 273 -2.63 -50.50 6.34
N ASP A 274 -3.30 -50.07 7.43
CA ASP A 274 -2.73 -49.84 8.77
C ASP A 274 -1.51 -48.90 8.83
N ARG A 275 -1.47 -47.88 7.96
CA ARG A 275 -0.41 -46.87 7.97
C ARG A 275 -0.71 -45.71 8.93
N GLY A 276 -0.93 -46.11 10.19
CA GLY A 276 -0.76 -45.38 11.45
C GLY A 276 -1.23 -43.93 11.59
N TYR A 277 -1.56 -43.61 12.83
CA TYR A 277 -2.00 -42.27 13.24
C TYR A 277 -0.93 -41.22 12.92
N TRP A 278 -1.35 -40.06 12.41
CA TRP A 278 -0.54 -38.85 12.15
C TRP A 278 0.35 -38.93 10.90
N CYS A 279 -0.21 -38.60 9.73
CA CYS A 279 0.59 -38.30 8.55
C CYS A 279 0.10 -37.05 7.82
N TYR A 280 1.04 -36.18 7.48
CA TYR A 280 0.83 -35.00 6.65
C TYR A 280 1.21 -35.36 5.21
N PRO A 281 0.41 -34.99 4.20
CA PRO A 281 0.90 -34.99 2.83
C PRO A 281 2.00 -33.93 2.70
N ILE A 282 3.20 -34.35 2.26
CA ILE A 282 4.31 -33.44 2.00
C ILE A 282 4.38 -33.24 0.50
N VAL A 283 4.27 -31.99 0.07
CA VAL A 283 4.59 -31.61 -1.30
C VAL A 283 6.09 -31.31 -1.34
N LEU A 284 6.82 -31.97 -2.23
CA LEU A 284 8.21 -31.68 -2.51
C LEU A 284 8.26 -30.81 -3.77
N SER A 285 9.13 -29.80 -3.77
CA SER A 285 9.46 -29.01 -4.95
C SER A 285 9.70 -29.92 -6.17
N GLY A 286 9.09 -29.60 -7.32
CA GLY A 286 9.26 -30.33 -8.58
C GLY A 286 8.21 -31.41 -8.87
N GLY A 287 6.98 -31.26 -8.38
CA GLY A 287 5.87 -32.16 -8.74
C GLY A 287 5.91 -33.54 -8.08
N TYR A 288 6.47 -33.67 -6.87
CA TYR A 288 6.45 -34.93 -6.11
C TYR A 288 5.61 -34.78 -4.84
N VAL A 289 4.78 -35.79 -4.55
CA VAL A 289 3.97 -35.88 -3.33
C VAL A 289 4.46 -37.08 -2.52
N ALA A 290 4.96 -36.83 -1.31
CA ALA A 290 5.34 -37.87 -0.36
C ALA A 290 4.26 -38.05 0.70
N THR A 291 3.81 -39.29 0.91
CA THR A 291 2.94 -39.62 2.05
C THR A 291 3.75 -40.37 3.10
N GLY A 292 4.04 -39.72 4.23
CA GLY A 292 4.70 -40.36 5.36
C GLY A 292 3.76 -41.33 6.09
N GLY A 293 4.29 -42.39 6.71
CA GLY A 293 3.54 -43.29 7.58
C GLY A 293 3.65 -42.87 9.05
N GLY A 294 2.51 -42.77 9.74
CA GLY A 294 2.46 -42.57 11.19
C GLY A 294 2.64 -43.88 11.98
N TYR A 295 2.91 -43.79 13.29
CA TYR A 295 3.19 -44.95 14.16
C TYR A 295 2.10 -46.05 14.07
N THR A 296 2.50 -47.31 13.88
CA THR A 296 1.62 -48.46 14.15
C THR A 296 1.47 -48.68 15.66
N SER A 297 0.38 -49.32 16.09
CA SER A 297 0.09 -49.65 17.51
C SER A 297 1.17 -50.50 18.21
N ASP A 298 2.15 -50.97 17.45
CA ASP A 298 3.12 -51.99 17.75
C ASP A 298 4.57 -51.47 17.57
N GLY A 299 4.73 -50.16 17.32
CA GLY A 299 6.02 -49.46 17.38
C GLY A 299 6.98 -49.77 16.24
N GLN A 300 6.51 -50.28 15.10
CA GLN A 300 7.33 -50.42 13.89
C GLN A 300 7.22 -49.18 12.99
N ILE A 301 8.37 -48.77 12.43
CA ILE A 301 8.53 -47.62 11.54
C ILE A 301 7.89 -47.96 10.18
N PRO A 302 6.85 -47.24 9.71
CA PRO A 302 6.27 -47.51 8.39
C PRO A 302 7.06 -46.82 7.28
N GLY A 303 7.09 -47.44 6.09
CA GLY A 303 7.74 -46.90 4.90
C GLY A 303 7.02 -45.69 4.29
N THR A 304 7.81 -44.82 3.66
CA THR A 304 7.37 -43.63 2.90
C THR A 304 7.14 -44.02 1.43
N ASP A 305 5.99 -43.68 0.87
CA ASP A 305 5.73 -43.79 -0.58
C ASP A 305 5.76 -42.39 -1.21
N ILE A 306 6.39 -42.27 -2.40
CA ILE A 306 6.54 -41.02 -3.17
C ILE A 306 5.81 -41.20 -4.52
N TYR A 307 4.95 -40.24 -4.89
CA TYR A 307 4.22 -40.19 -6.16
C TYR A 307 4.63 -38.94 -6.95
N HIS A 308 4.66 -38.99 -8.29
CA HIS A 308 5.02 -37.87 -9.17
C HIS A 308 3.78 -37.34 -9.91
N ILE A 309 3.46 -36.07 -9.76
CA ILE A 309 2.34 -35.36 -10.39
C ILE A 309 2.83 -33.92 -10.70
N GLY A 310 2.95 -33.58 -11.98
CA GLY A 310 3.70 -32.41 -12.48
C GLY A 310 3.28 -31.03 -11.97
N ASP A 311 4.23 -30.11 -12.15
CA ASP A 311 4.31 -28.64 -11.99
C ASP A 311 3.39 -27.93 -10.98
N GLY A 312 4.01 -27.34 -9.95
CA GLY A 312 3.40 -26.40 -9.02
C GLY A 312 4.39 -25.89 -7.97
N ASP A 313 4.63 -24.58 -7.96
CA ASP A 313 5.36 -23.84 -6.92
C ASP A 313 4.42 -23.41 -5.80
N TRP A 314 4.95 -23.18 -4.60
CA TRP A 314 4.27 -22.95 -3.30
C TRP A 314 3.92 -24.22 -2.51
N VAL A 315 4.72 -24.46 -1.47
CA VAL A 315 4.55 -25.51 -0.46
C VAL A 315 4.59 -24.88 0.93
N ASP A 316 3.59 -25.20 1.73
CA ASP A 316 3.61 -25.03 3.19
C ASP A 316 4.61 -26.06 3.77
N SER A 317 5.87 -25.64 3.94
CA SER A 317 6.96 -26.55 4.32
C SER A 317 6.93 -26.86 5.82
N TYR A 318 6.49 -28.05 6.19
CA TYR A 318 7.01 -28.69 7.40
C TYR A 318 8.30 -29.43 7.02
N PRO A 319 9.48 -29.04 7.54
CA PRO A 319 10.73 -29.68 7.19
C PRO A 319 10.76 -31.13 7.69
N LEU A 320 11.00 -32.08 6.79
CA LEU A 320 11.54 -33.39 7.14
C LEU A 320 12.98 -33.45 6.65
N HIS A 321 13.87 -33.56 7.65
CA HIS A 321 15.28 -33.95 7.62
C HIS A 321 15.91 -34.30 6.27
N GLY A 322 17.05 -33.65 6.01
CA GLY A 322 18.16 -34.26 5.30
C GLY A 322 18.60 -35.57 5.96
N ASN A 323 18.99 -36.52 5.12
CA ASN A 323 19.51 -37.85 5.41
C ASN A 323 18.50 -38.92 5.90
N VAL A 324 17.69 -39.43 4.97
CA VAL A 324 17.33 -40.86 5.01
C VAL A 324 18.55 -41.68 4.60
N ASN A 325 19.43 -41.97 5.56
CA ASN A 325 20.24 -43.18 5.49
C ASN A 325 19.39 -44.33 6.05
N HIS A 326 18.56 -44.94 5.20
CA HIS A 326 18.17 -46.33 5.42
C HIS A 326 18.82 -47.20 4.35
N THR A 327 19.93 -47.81 4.77
CA THR A 327 20.27 -49.18 4.39
C THR A 327 19.07 -50.07 4.74
N GLY A 328 18.15 -50.23 3.80
CA GLY A 328 17.02 -51.14 3.84
C GLY A 328 17.27 -52.31 2.89
N TYR A 329 18.05 -53.27 3.36
CA TYR A 329 18.18 -54.58 2.76
C TYR A 329 16.79 -55.26 2.73
N VAL A 330 16.26 -55.56 1.54
CA VAL A 330 15.24 -56.60 1.40
C VAL A 330 15.97 -57.93 1.41
N GLU A 331 16.14 -58.50 2.61
CA GLU A 331 16.51 -59.91 2.69
C GLU A 331 15.31 -60.75 2.25
N ASN A 332 15.56 -61.64 1.27
CA ASN A 332 14.74 -62.78 0.89
C ASN A 332 13.46 -62.52 0.06
N GLY A 333 13.66 -62.07 -1.18
CA GLY A 333 12.72 -62.28 -2.28
C GLY A 333 13.32 -62.83 -3.59
N LEU A 334 14.64 -62.72 -3.81
CA LEU A 334 15.30 -63.12 -5.06
C LEU A 334 16.49 -64.09 -4.88
N THR A 335 16.67 -64.66 -3.69
CA THR A 335 17.63 -65.74 -3.42
C THR A 335 17.11 -67.14 -3.78
N SER A 336 15.90 -67.29 -4.32
CA SER A 336 15.37 -68.59 -4.78
C SER A 336 15.80 -68.99 -6.20
N LEU A 337 16.61 -68.18 -6.90
CA LEU A 337 17.08 -68.50 -8.26
C LEU A 337 18.61 -68.47 -8.46
N GLY A 338 19.42 -68.26 -7.42
CA GLY A 338 20.87 -68.58 -7.47
C GLY A 338 21.76 -67.66 -8.32
N PHE A 339 21.46 -66.35 -8.42
CA PHE A 339 22.31 -65.39 -9.12
C PHE A 339 23.33 -64.73 -8.19
N THR A 340 24.62 -64.88 -8.48
CA THR A 340 25.72 -64.21 -7.80
C THR A 340 26.63 -63.54 -8.83
N THR A 341 26.79 -62.21 -8.76
CA THR A 341 27.70 -61.34 -9.54
C THR A 341 27.27 -60.94 -10.97
N GLU A 342 26.67 -59.76 -11.13
CA GLU A 342 26.48 -59.09 -12.44
C GLU A 342 27.18 -57.72 -12.47
N THR A 343 27.75 -57.34 -13.62
CA THR A 343 28.33 -56.02 -13.92
C THR A 343 27.45 -55.32 -14.97
N TRP A 344 27.15 -54.03 -14.78
CA TRP A 344 26.29 -53.24 -15.68
C TRP A 344 27.10 -52.13 -16.34
N GLU A 345 26.76 -51.71 -17.57
CA GLU A 345 27.38 -50.55 -18.23
C GLU A 345 26.35 -49.60 -18.88
N VAL A 346 26.55 -48.30 -18.71
CA VAL A 346 25.77 -47.23 -19.37
C VAL A 346 26.67 -46.53 -20.39
N ARG A 347 26.17 -46.29 -21.61
CA ARG A 347 26.94 -45.61 -22.68
C ARG A 347 26.08 -44.59 -23.42
N LYS A 348 26.68 -43.44 -23.76
CA LYS A 348 26.17 -42.56 -24.81
C LYS A 348 26.53 -43.16 -26.18
N VAL A 349 25.66 -43.03 -27.17
CA VAL A 349 25.90 -43.63 -28.50
C VAL A 349 27.23 -43.10 -29.08
N ASN A 350 28.18 -44.00 -29.34
CA ASN A 350 29.53 -43.75 -29.88
C ASN A 350 30.66 -43.33 -28.91
N GLU A 351 30.50 -43.50 -27.59
CA GLU A 351 31.58 -43.25 -26.62
C GLU A 351 32.08 -44.53 -25.91
N THR A 352 33.32 -44.47 -25.37
CA THR A 352 33.98 -45.59 -24.67
C THR A 352 33.37 -45.86 -23.29
N ALA A 353 33.31 -47.14 -22.88
CA ALA A 353 32.75 -47.58 -21.60
C ALA A 353 33.50 -46.98 -20.39
N ILE A 354 32.75 -46.49 -19.41
CA ILE A 354 33.29 -46.03 -18.12
C ILE A 354 33.35 -47.25 -17.17
N THR A 355 34.51 -47.54 -16.59
CA THR A 355 34.72 -48.58 -15.55
C THR A 355 35.05 -47.88 -14.22
N ASN A 356 34.82 -48.36 -12.98
CA ASN A 356 34.43 -49.65 -12.42
C ASN A 356 33.86 -49.40 -10.99
N ASN A 357 32.84 -50.15 -10.57
CA ASN A 357 32.43 -50.46 -9.19
C ASN A 357 32.13 -49.31 -8.19
N SER A 358 30.92 -48.76 -8.24
CA SER A 358 29.94 -48.71 -7.14
C SER A 358 28.75 -47.86 -7.60
N LEU A 359 27.53 -48.29 -7.28
CA LEU A 359 26.29 -47.73 -7.80
C LEU A 359 25.93 -46.44 -7.04
N ASN A 360 26.59 -45.34 -7.38
CA ASN A 360 26.20 -43.98 -7.04
C ASN A 360 26.11 -43.21 -8.36
N GLY A 361 25.03 -42.47 -8.59
CA GLY A 361 24.59 -41.94 -9.89
C GLY A 361 25.66 -41.24 -10.74
N ILE A 362 25.36 -41.11 -12.04
CA ILE A 362 26.14 -40.28 -12.97
C ILE A 362 25.42 -38.93 -13.04
N GLU A 363 26.02 -37.88 -12.45
CA GLU A 363 25.56 -36.49 -12.61
C GLU A 363 26.19 -35.86 -13.85
N TYR A 364 25.41 -35.10 -14.61
CA TYR A 364 25.87 -34.27 -15.73
C TYR A 364 25.39 -32.84 -15.49
N GLU A 365 26.32 -31.87 -15.52
CA GLU A 365 25.98 -30.45 -15.53
C GLU A 365 25.64 -29.99 -16.95
N PHE A 366 24.45 -29.40 -17.13
CA PHE A 366 23.98 -28.86 -18.40
C PHE A 366 24.27 -27.35 -18.57
N SER A 367 24.92 -26.72 -17.59
CA SER A 367 25.17 -25.28 -17.48
C SER A 367 26.04 -24.66 -18.58
N SER A 368 26.60 -25.47 -19.49
CA SER A 368 27.52 -25.03 -20.54
C SER A 368 26.99 -25.14 -21.97
N TYR A 369 25.69 -25.42 -22.15
CA TYR A 369 25.08 -25.59 -23.47
C TYR A 369 23.84 -24.70 -23.67
N ASP A 370 23.70 -24.14 -24.88
CA ASP A 370 22.50 -23.40 -25.30
C ASP A 370 21.32 -24.37 -25.52
N LEU A 371 20.15 -24.07 -24.94
CA LEU A 371 18.91 -24.87 -25.05
C LEU A 371 18.05 -24.46 -26.26
N PRO A 372 17.20 -25.37 -26.81
CA PRO A 372 16.91 -26.74 -26.36
C PRO A 372 17.87 -27.81 -26.92
N LEU A 373 18.13 -28.86 -26.11
CA LEU A 373 18.97 -30.00 -26.47
C LEU A 373 18.17 -31.31 -26.49
N ASN A 374 18.52 -32.20 -27.43
CA ASN A 374 18.00 -33.57 -27.51
C ASN A 374 19.15 -34.57 -27.30
N PHE A 375 19.01 -35.48 -26.34
CA PHE A 375 19.97 -36.58 -26.14
C PHE A 375 19.31 -37.95 -26.31
N THR A 376 20.07 -38.92 -26.86
CA THR A 376 19.67 -40.33 -26.94
C THR A 376 20.70 -41.19 -26.19
N TRP A 377 20.22 -41.99 -25.24
CA TRP A 377 21.04 -42.90 -24.42
C TRP A 377 20.73 -44.37 -24.73
N ASN A 378 21.73 -45.26 -24.61
CA ASN A 378 21.55 -46.71 -24.69
C ASN A 378 22.12 -47.39 -23.44
N ILE A 379 21.31 -48.17 -22.74
CA ILE A 379 21.74 -48.95 -21.58
C ILE A 379 21.87 -50.42 -22.00
N LYS A 380 23.00 -51.06 -21.68
CA LYS A 380 23.25 -52.47 -22.01
C LYS A 380 23.66 -53.24 -20.77
N VAL A 381 22.95 -54.33 -20.50
CA VAL A 381 23.26 -55.28 -19.42
C VAL A 381 24.05 -56.46 -20.00
N VAL A 382 25.18 -56.81 -19.39
CA VAL A 382 26.03 -57.92 -19.85
C VAL A 382 26.30 -58.87 -18.68
N GLN A 383 25.90 -60.13 -18.81
CA GLN A 383 26.25 -61.17 -17.85
C GLN A 383 27.73 -61.57 -17.97
N SER A 384 28.30 -62.07 -16.88
CA SER A 384 29.74 -62.35 -16.72
C SER A 384 30.30 -63.47 -17.61
N ASP A 385 29.46 -64.21 -18.35
CA ASP A 385 29.88 -65.24 -19.31
C ASP A 385 29.92 -64.77 -20.77
N GLY A 386 29.68 -63.48 -21.03
CA GLY A 386 29.81 -62.88 -22.36
C GLY A 386 28.73 -63.27 -23.36
N GLN A 387 27.68 -63.97 -22.94
CA GLN A 387 26.47 -64.14 -23.75
C GLN A 387 25.53 -62.97 -23.49
N SER A 388 25.24 -62.17 -24.52
CA SER A 388 24.36 -61.01 -24.43
C SER A 388 22.99 -61.35 -24.98
N ALA A 389 21.92 -60.93 -24.27
CA ALA A 389 20.68 -60.44 -24.89
C ALA A 389 19.62 -60.13 -23.81
N TRP A 390 19.51 -58.89 -23.36
CA TRP A 390 18.21 -58.26 -23.02
C TRP A 390 18.28 -56.73 -23.21
N GLY A 391 17.48 -56.23 -24.17
CA GLY A 391 16.94 -54.86 -24.31
C GLY A 391 17.89 -53.68 -24.54
N ASP A 392 17.93 -53.13 -25.77
CA ASP A 392 18.34 -51.74 -25.99
C ASP A 392 17.10 -50.84 -25.76
N GLU A 393 17.03 -50.10 -24.65
CA GLU A 393 16.06 -49.02 -24.48
C GLU A 393 16.68 -47.67 -24.84
N ASN A 394 16.12 -47.02 -25.86
CA ASN A 394 16.50 -45.67 -26.25
C ASN A 394 15.67 -44.65 -25.45
N TRP A 395 16.32 -43.88 -24.60
CA TRP A 395 15.69 -42.76 -23.91
C TRP A 395 16.02 -41.45 -24.63
N ASN A 396 14.99 -40.76 -25.10
CA ASN A 396 15.11 -39.40 -25.64
C ASN A 396 14.70 -38.41 -24.55
N VAL A 397 15.64 -37.58 -24.10
CA VAL A 397 15.35 -36.49 -23.16
C VAL A 397 15.47 -35.18 -23.91
N ARG A 398 14.37 -34.41 -23.93
CA ARG A 398 14.31 -33.03 -24.44
C ARG A 398 14.24 -32.11 -23.23
N VAL A 399 15.22 -31.24 -23.08
CA VAL A 399 15.24 -30.23 -22.00
C VAL A 399 14.79 -28.89 -22.59
N LEU A 400 13.75 -28.31 -22.01
CA LEU A 400 13.22 -26.97 -22.31
C LEU A 400 13.66 -26.00 -21.20
N PRO A 401 13.83 -24.69 -21.48
CA PRO A 401 14.03 -23.71 -20.41
C PRO A 401 12.86 -23.70 -19.43
N VAL A 402 13.14 -23.41 -18.16
CA VAL A 402 12.10 -23.12 -17.15
C VAL A 402 11.45 -21.80 -17.57
N ASN A 403 10.13 -21.79 -17.70
CA ASN A 403 9.41 -20.62 -18.16
C ASN A 403 8.79 -19.89 -16.95
N GLN A 404 9.00 -18.58 -16.82
CA GLN A 404 8.52 -17.79 -15.69
C GLN A 404 7.25 -17.01 -16.08
N SER A 405 6.54 -16.48 -15.08
CA SER A 405 5.40 -15.58 -15.36
C SER A 405 5.90 -14.16 -15.55
N PRO A 406 5.22 -13.31 -16.33
CA PRO A 406 5.57 -11.91 -16.46
C PRO A 406 5.53 -11.20 -15.11
N ASP A 407 6.54 -10.38 -14.82
CA ASP A 407 6.59 -9.51 -13.65
C ASP A 407 5.97 -8.15 -13.97
N ILE A 408 5.27 -7.58 -12.99
CA ILE A 408 4.56 -6.29 -13.09
C ILE A 408 5.12 -5.38 -11.99
N SER A 409 5.74 -4.27 -12.38
CA SER A 409 6.42 -3.38 -11.44
C SER A 409 6.33 -1.91 -11.88
N SER A 410 6.79 -1.01 -10.99
CA SER A 410 6.90 0.43 -11.26
C SER A 410 5.58 1.07 -11.73
N PRO A 411 4.48 0.93 -10.97
CA PRO A 411 3.24 1.63 -11.28
C PRO A 411 3.43 3.14 -11.19
N SER A 412 2.84 3.88 -12.13
CA SER A 412 2.66 5.33 -12.09
C SER A 412 1.20 5.65 -12.39
N PRO A 413 0.46 6.29 -11.47
CA PRO A 413 0.84 6.65 -10.09
C PRO A 413 1.34 5.47 -9.23
N ILE A 414 2.20 5.75 -8.23
CA ILE A 414 2.62 4.73 -7.25
C ILE A 414 1.41 4.19 -6.49
N ASP A 415 1.49 2.96 -5.99
CA ASP A 415 0.38 2.33 -5.29
C ASP A 415 0.01 3.10 -4.00
N ASN A 416 -1.29 3.36 -3.85
CA ASN A 416 -1.88 4.18 -2.79
C ASN A 416 -1.44 5.65 -2.81
N ALA A 417 -1.01 6.16 -3.98
CA ALA A 417 -0.77 7.59 -4.15
C ALA A 417 -1.99 8.41 -3.72
N ILE A 418 -1.78 9.44 -2.92
CA ILE A 418 -2.81 10.42 -2.55
C ILE A 418 -2.51 11.74 -3.25
N ASN A 419 -3.52 12.62 -3.34
CA ASN A 419 -3.41 13.93 -3.98
C ASN A 419 -2.98 13.86 -5.45
N VAL A 420 -3.49 12.88 -6.19
CA VAL A 420 -3.18 12.72 -7.62
C VAL A 420 -3.91 13.78 -8.45
N PRO A 421 -3.23 14.49 -9.37
CA PRO A 421 -3.85 15.52 -10.19
C PRO A 421 -5.05 15.06 -11.01
N LEU A 422 -6.10 15.90 -11.08
CA LEU A 422 -7.19 15.71 -12.03
C LEU A 422 -6.73 15.85 -13.49
N SER A 423 -5.55 16.44 -13.71
CA SER A 423 -4.86 16.51 -15.00
C SER A 423 -4.17 15.19 -15.41
N LEU A 424 -4.16 14.16 -14.55
CA LEU A 424 -3.60 12.85 -14.90
C LEU A 424 -4.31 12.32 -16.15
N THR A 425 -3.54 12.16 -17.23
CA THR A 425 -4.04 11.69 -18.53
C THR A 425 -3.68 10.24 -18.83
N GLN A 426 -2.77 9.64 -18.05
CA GLN A 426 -2.25 8.31 -18.34
C GLN A 426 -1.80 7.57 -17.07
N LEU A 427 -2.10 6.28 -17.00
CA LEU A 427 -1.51 5.30 -16.08
C LEU A 427 -0.42 4.54 -16.82
N SER A 428 0.63 4.12 -16.11
CA SER A 428 1.69 3.29 -16.70
C SER A 428 2.29 2.26 -15.75
N VAL A 429 2.74 1.14 -16.29
CA VAL A 429 3.34 0.04 -15.53
C VAL A 429 4.40 -0.66 -16.37
N SER A 430 5.49 -1.12 -15.76
CA SER A 430 6.49 -1.95 -16.43
C SER A 430 6.08 -3.41 -16.38
N ILE A 431 6.01 -4.07 -17.54
CA ILE A 431 5.78 -5.52 -17.63
C ILE A 431 7.00 -6.16 -18.29
N SER A 432 7.60 -7.14 -17.61
CA SER A 432 8.79 -7.83 -18.08
C SER A 432 8.72 -9.33 -17.85
N ASP A 433 9.11 -10.09 -18.87
CA ASP A 433 9.29 -11.53 -18.83
C ASP A 433 10.78 -11.88 -18.92
N ASN A 434 11.28 -12.72 -18.00
CA ASN A 434 12.71 -13.06 -17.88
C ASN A 434 13.24 -13.82 -19.09
N GLU A 435 12.37 -14.54 -19.79
CA GLU A 435 12.67 -15.28 -21.00
C GLU A 435 12.53 -14.42 -22.27
N ASN A 436 12.03 -13.19 -22.13
CA ASN A 436 11.64 -12.25 -23.20
C ASN A 436 10.56 -12.81 -24.13
N ASP A 437 9.63 -13.60 -23.59
CA ASP A 437 8.48 -14.08 -24.34
C ASP A 437 7.46 -12.95 -24.62
N LEU A 438 6.58 -13.18 -25.60
CA LEU A 438 5.55 -12.21 -25.97
C LEU A 438 4.33 -12.30 -25.04
N ILE A 439 3.97 -11.16 -24.45
CA ILE A 439 2.95 -11.04 -23.42
C ILE A 439 1.62 -10.50 -23.97
N ASN A 440 0.50 -11.05 -23.49
CA ASN A 440 -0.80 -10.38 -23.57
C ASN A 440 -1.05 -9.68 -22.24
N TRP A 441 -1.51 -8.43 -22.26
CA TRP A 441 -1.77 -7.67 -21.05
C TRP A 441 -3.04 -6.84 -21.15
N ASN A 442 -3.66 -6.52 -20.02
CA ASN A 442 -4.73 -5.54 -19.94
C ASN A 442 -4.58 -4.63 -18.70
N ILE A 443 -5.13 -3.43 -18.80
CA ILE A 443 -5.31 -2.46 -17.73
C ILE A 443 -6.79 -2.11 -17.68
N GLU A 444 -7.43 -2.28 -16.53
CA GLU A 444 -8.84 -1.94 -16.27
C GLU A 444 -8.92 -1.03 -15.04
N THR A 445 -9.84 -0.05 -15.01
CA THR A 445 -9.96 0.93 -13.90
C THR A 445 -11.35 0.87 -13.23
N SER A 446 -11.42 1.23 -11.95
CA SER A 446 -12.63 1.26 -11.13
C SER A 446 -12.55 2.40 -10.09
N PRO A 447 -13.42 3.44 -10.14
CA PRO A 447 -14.41 3.70 -11.19
C PRO A 447 -13.79 3.76 -12.59
N ASP A 448 -14.57 3.41 -13.62
CA ASP A 448 -14.07 3.35 -15.00
C ASP A 448 -13.70 4.75 -15.52
N ILE A 449 -12.41 4.98 -15.68
CA ILE A 449 -11.79 6.20 -16.22
C ILE A 449 -10.94 5.91 -17.45
N GLY A 450 -10.92 4.65 -17.91
CA GLY A 450 -10.07 4.20 -19.01
C GLY A 450 -9.62 2.75 -18.86
N GLY A 451 -9.21 2.17 -19.98
CA GLY A 451 -8.64 0.83 -20.04
C GLY A 451 -7.76 0.67 -21.27
N SER A 452 -6.81 -0.26 -21.22
CA SER A 452 -5.88 -0.54 -22.32
C SER A 452 -5.54 -2.03 -22.36
N SER A 453 -5.12 -2.52 -23.52
CA SER A 453 -4.69 -3.92 -23.65
C SER A 453 -3.77 -4.12 -24.84
N GLY A 454 -2.91 -5.13 -24.74
CA GLY A 454 -2.02 -5.57 -25.80
C GLY A 454 -2.01 -7.08 -25.93
N ILE A 455 -1.73 -7.59 -27.13
CA ILE A 455 -1.65 -9.01 -27.43
C ILE A 455 -0.32 -9.26 -28.14
N LEU A 456 0.42 -10.26 -27.67
CA LEU A 456 1.71 -10.69 -28.22
C LEU A 456 2.72 -9.54 -28.34
N GLU A 457 2.81 -8.72 -27.30
CA GLU A 457 3.76 -7.61 -27.25
C GLU A 457 5.04 -8.00 -26.51
N SER A 458 6.13 -7.29 -26.78
CA SER A 458 7.36 -7.45 -26.02
C SER A 458 7.27 -6.79 -24.64
N ASN A 459 8.22 -7.14 -23.77
CA ASN A 459 8.53 -6.42 -22.53
C ASN A 459 8.59 -4.90 -22.73
N GLY A 460 8.23 -4.15 -21.68
CA GLY A 460 8.34 -2.70 -21.64
C GLY A 460 7.21 -2.03 -20.86
N ILE A 461 7.23 -0.69 -20.90
CA ILE A 461 6.21 0.14 -20.24
C ILE A 461 4.89 0.04 -21.02
N LYS A 462 3.83 -0.32 -20.31
CA LYS A 462 2.46 -0.41 -20.81
C LYS A 462 1.65 0.74 -20.23
N THR A 463 0.88 1.40 -21.09
CA THR A 463 0.18 2.64 -20.74
C THR A 463 -1.32 2.54 -20.99
N CYS A 464 -2.09 3.25 -20.17
CA CYS A 464 -3.54 3.38 -20.27
C CYS A 464 -3.92 4.85 -20.21
N SER A 465 -4.55 5.39 -21.24
CA SER A 465 -5.05 6.78 -21.19
C SER A 465 -6.28 6.85 -20.29
N VAL A 466 -6.31 7.85 -19.40
CA VAL A 466 -7.41 8.06 -18.46
C VAL A 466 -8.00 9.46 -18.59
N SER A 467 -9.29 9.60 -18.25
CA SER A 467 -10.01 10.87 -18.28
C SER A 467 -11.26 10.83 -17.37
N GLY A 468 -11.85 11.98 -17.07
CA GLY A 468 -13.07 12.03 -16.26
C GLY A 468 -12.84 11.75 -14.78
N LEU A 469 -11.65 12.12 -14.28
CA LEU A 469 -11.32 12.06 -12.87
C LEU A 469 -12.22 13.02 -12.08
N SER A 470 -12.85 12.51 -11.04
CA SER A 470 -13.59 13.25 -10.03
C SER A 470 -12.65 13.57 -8.88
N SER A 471 -12.86 14.67 -8.19
CA SER A 471 -12.06 15.04 -7.02
C SER A 471 -12.34 14.15 -5.80
N ASP A 472 -11.38 14.07 -4.87
CA ASP A 472 -11.45 13.27 -3.64
C ASP A 472 -11.98 11.84 -3.88
N THR A 473 -11.56 11.25 -5.00
CA THR A 473 -12.03 9.94 -5.45
C THR A 473 -10.87 8.97 -5.57
N THR A 474 -10.96 7.86 -4.87
CA THR A 474 -10.03 6.73 -5.01
C THR A 474 -10.38 5.90 -6.24
N TYR A 475 -9.41 5.75 -7.14
CA TYR A 475 -9.44 4.89 -8.30
C TYR A 475 -8.54 3.67 -8.07
N THR A 476 -9.06 2.49 -8.33
CA THR A 476 -8.30 1.24 -8.37
C THR A 476 -8.14 0.82 -9.81
N TRP A 477 -6.94 0.39 -10.20
CA TRP A 477 -6.67 -0.11 -11.54
C TRP A 477 -5.95 -1.45 -11.49
N PHE A 478 -6.36 -2.35 -12.36
CA PHE A 478 -5.96 -3.76 -12.40
C PHE A 478 -5.11 -3.99 -13.63
N VAL A 479 -3.93 -4.58 -13.45
CA VAL A 479 -3.01 -4.92 -14.52
C VAL A 479 -2.89 -6.44 -14.58
N ASN A 480 -3.36 -7.05 -15.67
CA ASN A 480 -3.15 -8.46 -15.94
C ASN A 480 -2.09 -8.63 -17.04
N ALA A 481 -1.14 -9.54 -16.86
CA ALA A 481 -0.16 -9.92 -17.88
C ALA A 481 -0.07 -11.45 -17.97
N THR A 482 -0.07 -11.97 -19.19
CA THR A 482 -0.06 -13.42 -19.47
C THR A 482 0.97 -13.74 -20.54
N ASP A 483 1.78 -14.77 -20.31
CA ASP A 483 2.62 -15.35 -21.34
C ASP A 483 1.76 -16.25 -22.23
N SER A 484 1.58 -15.81 -23.48
CA SER A 484 0.66 -16.44 -24.42
C SER A 484 1.33 -17.38 -25.43
N LEU A 485 2.66 -17.46 -25.44
CA LEU A 485 3.43 -18.36 -26.30
C LEU A 485 4.22 -19.43 -25.54
N GLY A 486 4.29 -19.34 -24.21
CA GLY A 486 4.90 -20.35 -23.34
C GLY A 486 3.93 -21.06 -22.38
N SER A 487 4.00 -20.75 -21.09
CA SER A 487 3.51 -21.57 -19.94
C SER A 487 2.02 -21.42 -19.66
N GLY A 488 1.41 -20.32 -20.14
CA GLY A 488 0.10 -19.87 -19.68
C GLY A 488 0.12 -19.25 -18.28
N GLY A 489 1.31 -18.98 -17.73
CA GLY A 489 1.50 -18.23 -16.49
C GLY A 489 0.98 -16.80 -16.63
N TRP A 490 0.38 -16.30 -15.55
CA TRP A 490 -0.22 -14.97 -15.51
C TRP A 490 0.09 -14.29 -14.19
N ASN A 491 0.23 -12.98 -14.25
CA ASN A 491 0.42 -12.11 -13.10
C ASN A 491 -0.66 -11.04 -13.14
N ASN A 492 -1.31 -10.81 -12.00
CA ASN A 492 -2.34 -9.79 -11.86
C ASN A 492 -2.07 -8.98 -10.59
N VAL A 493 -1.87 -7.69 -10.78
CA VAL A 493 -1.59 -6.74 -9.71
C VAL A 493 -2.61 -5.60 -9.79
N SER A 494 -3.14 -5.19 -8.65
CA SER A 494 -3.96 -3.99 -8.55
C SER A 494 -3.18 -2.88 -7.88
N PHE A 495 -3.34 -1.67 -8.39
CA PHE A 495 -2.81 -0.45 -7.81
C PHE A 495 -3.96 0.51 -7.51
N SER A 496 -3.80 1.40 -6.54
CA SER A 496 -4.78 2.45 -6.27
C SER A 496 -4.17 3.83 -6.22
N PHE A 497 -4.98 4.85 -6.48
CA PHE A 497 -4.63 6.23 -6.22
C PHE A 497 -5.86 7.06 -5.87
N THR A 498 -5.71 8.06 -5.02
CA THR A 498 -6.75 9.01 -4.65
C THR A 498 -6.47 10.35 -5.28
N THR A 499 -7.41 10.81 -6.09
CA THR A 499 -7.38 12.14 -6.70
C THR A 499 -7.55 13.22 -5.65
N MET A 500 -6.89 14.34 -5.87
CA MET A 500 -6.90 15.50 -4.97
C MET A 500 -8.30 16.10 -4.76
N GLU A 501 -8.61 16.55 -3.53
CA GLU A 501 -9.76 17.42 -3.22
C GLU A 501 -9.44 18.84 -3.75
N PRO A 502 -10.33 19.52 -4.50
CA PRO A 502 -10.00 20.82 -5.07
C PRO A 502 -9.72 21.79 -3.93
N GLY A 503 -8.53 22.36 -3.88
CA GLY A 503 -8.16 23.30 -2.84
C GLY A 503 -9.16 24.44 -2.74
N THR A 504 -9.76 24.59 -1.56
CA THR A 504 -10.53 25.79 -1.24
C THR A 504 -9.62 27.02 -1.36
N TRP A 505 -10.19 28.14 -1.80
CA TRP A 505 -9.44 29.38 -1.92
C TRP A 505 -8.84 29.78 -0.57
N PHE A 506 -7.52 30.00 -0.49
CA PHE A 506 -6.79 30.21 0.78
C PHE A 506 -7.46 31.26 1.68
N ASP A 507 -7.70 32.45 1.14
CA ASP A 507 -8.40 33.54 1.82
C ASP A 507 -8.96 34.51 0.77
N GLY A 508 -10.21 34.94 0.96
CA GLY A 508 -10.93 35.78 -0.01
C GLY A 508 -10.36 37.20 -0.22
N ASN A 509 -9.39 37.64 0.59
CA ASN A 509 -8.68 38.90 0.39
C ASN A 509 -7.59 38.81 -0.68
N TRP A 510 -7.12 37.60 -1.01
CA TRP A 510 -6.24 37.37 -2.15
C TRP A 510 -7.08 37.21 -3.41
N MET A 511 -7.08 38.23 -4.25
CA MET A 511 -8.00 38.32 -5.39
C MET A 511 -7.60 37.42 -6.56
N TYR A 512 -6.35 36.95 -6.60
CA TYR A 512 -5.80 36.17 -7.69
C TYR A 512 -4.94 35.02 -7.19
N ARG A 513 -4.91 33.92 -7.96
CA ARG A 513 -3.91 32.87 -7.81
C ARG A 513 -3.38 32.39 -9.17
N ARG A 514 -2.23 31.73 -9.13
CA ARG A 514 -1.52 31.11 -10.23
C ARG A 514 -1.25 29.66 -9.89
N GLU A 515 -1.67 28.75 -10.75
CA GLU A 515 -1.27 27.35 -10.65
C GLU A 515 0.19 27.20 -11.12
N ILE A 516 0.98 26.46 -10.37
CA ILE A 516 2.36 26.06 -10.67
C ILE A 516 2.36 24.53 -10.70
N ILE A 517 2.71 23.94 -11.83
CA ILE A 517 2.70 22.50 -12.06
C ILE A 517 4.13 22.02 -12.19
N ILE A 518 4.70 21.49 -11.11
CA ILE A 518 6.06 20.95 -11.12
C ILE A 518 6.08 19.63 -11.87
N ASN A 519 6.95 19.54 -12.88
CA ASN A 519 7.07 18.39 -13.76
C ASN A 519 7.84 17.25 -13.08
N HIS A 520 7.14 16.15 -12.80
CA HIS A 520 7.73 14.99 -12.10
C HIS A 520 8.86 14.31 -12.88
N SER A 521 8.89 14.44 -14.21
CA SER A 521 9.97 13.84 -15.03
C SER A 521 11.35 14.48 -14.78
N LEU A 522 11.38 15.62 -14.07
CA LEU A 522 12.59 16.32 -13.64
C LEU A 522 12.88 16.10 -12.14
N VAL A 523 12.07 15.29 -11.46
CA VAL A 523 12.21 14.87 -10.06
C VAL A 523 12.71 13.42 -10.05
N ASP A 524 13.92 13.20 -9.52
CA ASP A 524 14.64 11.93 -9.68
C ASP A 524 14.22 10.86 -8.65
N ASP A 525 13.76 11.27 -7.47
CA ASP A 525 13.24 10.42 -6.39
C ASP A 525 12.03 11.10 -5.72
N ASP A 526 11.18 10.36 -5.01
CA ASP A 526 10.17 10.99 -4.15
C ASP A 526 10.87 11.73 -2.98
N LEU A 527 10.66 13.05 -2.87
CA LEU A 527 11.34 13.91 -1.90
C LEU A 527 10.39 14.49 -0.86
N PHE A 528 10.87 14.64 0.37
CA PHE A 528 10.12 15.22 1.49
C PHE A 528 10.76 16.51 1.97
N ASN A 529 9.94 17.53 2.23
CA ASN A 529 10.37 18.87 2.66
C ASN A 529 11.41 19.50 1.71
N PHE A 530 11.27 19.27 0.41
CA PHE A 530 12.17 19.80 -0.62
C PHE A 530 11.90 21.28 -0.88
N THR A 531 12.95 22.09 -0.97
CA THR A 531 12.82 23.55 -1.24
C THR A 531 12.97 23.80 -2.74
N VAL A 532 11.87 24.16 -3.40
CA VAL A 532 11.80 24.41 -4.85
C VAL A 532 12.07 25.87 -5.15
N LEU A 533 12.95 26.15 -6.12
CA LEU A 533 13.10 27.46 -6.73
C LEU A 533 11.99 27.70 -7.75
N ILE A 534 11.25 28.79 -7.56
CA ILE A 534 10.29 29.35 -8.52
C ILE A 534 10.92 30.61 -9.12
N ASP A 535 11.43 30.49 -10.36
CA ASP A 535 11.85 31.63 -11.18
C ASP A 535 10.78 31.92 -12.24
N LEU A 536 10.03 33.01 -12.04
CA LEU A 536 8.88 33.35 -12.86
C LEU A 536 8.92 34.82 -13.26
N THR A 537 8.68 35.12 -14.53
CA THR A 537 8.32 36.48 -14.96
C THR A 537 6.88 36.52 -15.46
N ASP A 538 5.98 37.15 -14.70
CA ASP A 538 4.56 37.26 -15.06
C ASP A 538 3.99 38.67 -14.84
N SER A 539 3.57 39.32 -15.92
CA SER A 539 3.00 40.66 -15.87
C SER A 539 1.75 40.78 -15.00
N ASN A 540 0.95 39.71 -14.87
CA ASN A 540 -0.23 39.74 -14.00
C ASN A 540 0.15 39.82 -12.53
N VAL A 541 1.31 39.29 -12.15
CA VAL A 541 1.83 39.44 -10.80
C VAL A 541 2.23 40.89 -10.58
N SER A 542 3.01 41.51 -11.47
CA SER A 542 3.34 42.95 -11.34
C SER A 542 2.13 43.89 -11.42
N ASP A 543 1.09 43.52 -12.15
CA ASP A 543 -0.10 44.36 -12.31
C ASP A 543 -1.02 44.36 -11.07
N ASN A 544 -0.93 43.32 -10.22
CA ASN A 544 -1.92 43.10 -9.16
C ASN A 544 -1.31 42.88 -7.76
N ALA A 545 -0.08 42.36 -7.63
CA ALA A 545 0.61 42.22 -6.35
C ALA A 545 1.08 43.57 -5.79
N GLN A 546 1.44 43.61 -4.51
CA GLN A 546 2.05 44.78 -3.91
C GLN A 546 3.45 45.03 -4.53
N PRO A 547 3.89 46.30 -4.70
CA PRO A 547 5.18 46.59 -5.33
C PRO A 547 6.42 46.00 -4.65
N ASP A 548 6.32 45.68 -3.35
CA ASP A 548 7.33 45.03 -2.52
C ASP A 548 7.17 43.50 -2.45
N GLY A 549 6.07 42.95 -2.96
CA GLY A 549 5.81 41.51 -2.98
C GLY A 549 5.30 40.94 -1.65
N ASP A 550 5.00 41.78 -0.66
CA ASP A 550 4.58 41.34 0.70
C ASP A 550 3.32 40.46 0.69
N ASP A 551 2.47 40.57 -0.34
CA ASP A 551 1.26 39.77 -0.51
C ASP A 551 1.44 38.50 -1.35
N LEU A 552 2.66 38.16 -1.77
CA LEU A 552 2.94 36.90 -2.44
C LEU A 552 2.93 35.77 -1.40
N LEU A 553 2.14 34.72 -1.63
CA LEU A 553 2.15 33.52 -0.81
C LEU A 553 1.96 32.28 -1.67
N PHE A 554 2.41 31.14 -1.15
CA PHE A 554 2.30 29.85 -1.81
C PHE A 554 1.46 28.90 -0.97
N THR A 555 0.67 28.07 -1.62
CA THR A 555 -0.02 26.95 -0.98
C THR A 555 0.27 25.65 -1.73
N ASP A 556 0.12 24.53 -1.02
CA ASP A 556 -0.10 23.25 -1.69
C ASP A 556 -1.46 23.25 -2.40
N TYR A 557 -1.74 22.17 -3.13
CA TYR A 557 -3.01 22.03 -3.84
C TYR A 557 -4.24 22.11 -2.92
N PRO A 558 -4.31 21.44 -1.75
CA PRO A 558 -5.41 21.60 -0.78
C PRO A 558 -5.64 23.03 -0.25
N GLY A 559 -4.65 23.92 -0.34
CA GLY A 559 -4.74 25.30 0.14
C GLY A 559 -3.99 25.54 1.47
N THR A 560 -3.16 24.61 1.92
CA THR A 560 -2.26 24.78 3.05
C THR A 560 -1.12 25.71 2.66
N GLN A 561 -0.93 26.80 3.42
CA GLN A 561 0.19 27.72 3.19
C GLN A 561 1.55 27.01 3.32
N LEU A 562 2.43 27.27 2.37
CA LEU A 562 3.80 26.80 2.35
C LEU A 562 4.76 27.90 2.81
N ASN A 563 5.77 27.50 3.58
CA ASN A 563 6.85 28.41 3.95
C ASN A 563 7.65 28.75 2.69
N HIS A 564 7.97 30.03 2.56
CA HIS A 564 8.74 30.52 1.43
C HIS A 564 9.61 31.71 1.83
N GLU A 565 10.62 31.94 1.00
CA GLU A 565 11.56 33.07 1.02
C GLU A 565 11.58 33.68 -0.39
N ILE A 566 11.48 35.00 -0.47
CA ILE A 566 11.57 35.75 -1.72
C ILE A 566 12.97 36.33 -1.82
N GLU A 567 13.76 35.79 -2.73
CA GLU A 567 15.12 36.26 -2.99
C GLU A 567 15.11 37.55 -3.83
N LEU A 568 14.21 37.60 -4.83
CA LEU A 568 14.01 38.77 -5.69
C LEU A 568 12.54 38.90 -6.06
N TYR A 569 12.00 40.10 -5.90
CA TYR A 569 10.77 40.48 -6.60
C TYR A 569 10.91 41.85 -7.25
N ASN A 570 10.60 41.91 -8.54
CA ASN A 570 10.56 43.14 -9.31
C ASN A 570 9.12 43.48 -9.69
N GLY A 571 8.47 44.28 -8.86
CA GLY A 571 7.10 44.75 -9.09
C GLY A 571 6.87 45.59 -10.34
N THR A 572 7.90 45.86 -11.16
CA THR A 572 7.74 46.55 -12.46
C THR A 572 7.48 45.58 -13.61
N ASN A 573 8.13 44.41 -13.61
CA ASN A 573 8.05 43.43 -14.70
C ASN A 573 7.48 42.07 -14.25
N GLY A 574 7.30 41.88 -12.95
CA GLY A 574 6.75 40.66 -12.36
C GLY A 574 7.74 39.52 -12.31
N HIS A 575 9.05 39.82 -12.35
CA HIS A 575 10.10 38.82 -12.13
C HIS A 575 10.16 38.49 -10.63
N LEU A 576 9.99 37.22 -10.31
CA LEU A 576 9.97 36.64 -8.98
C LEU A 576 10.97 35.48 -8.93
N LEU A 577 11.87 35.51 -7.95
CA LEU A 577 12.68 34.38 -7.50
C LEU A 577 12.27 34.08 -6.07
N ALA A 578 11.64 32.92 -5.86
CA ALA A 578 11.19 32.47 -4.55
C ALA A 578 11.59 31.02 -4.28
N TRP A 579 12.01 30.75 -3.04
CA TRP A 579 12.27 29.43 -2.52
C TRP A 579 11.05 28.96 -1.75
N VAL A 580 10.43 27.84 -2.13
CA VAL A 580 9.19 27.34 -1.54
C VAL A 580 9.39 25.93 -0.97
N LYS A 581 9.10 25.74 0.32
CA LYS A 581 9.19 24.43 0.97
C LYS A 581 7.99 23.57 0.63
N VAL A 582 8.21 22.54 -0.19
CA VAL A 582 7.19 21.59 -0.62
C VAL A 582 7.26 20.34 0.27
N PRO A 583 6.21 20.00 1.03
CA PRO A 583 6.24 18.88 1.99
C PRO A 583 6.49 17.52 1.31
N PHE A 584 5.98 17.33 0.10
CA PHE A 584 6.17 16.13 -0.70
C PHE A 584 6.24 16.49 -2.19
N LEU A 585 7.30 16.06 -2.86
CA LEU A 585 7.53 16.25 -4.29
C LEU A 585 7.70 14.88 -4.93
N SER A 586 6.80 14.51 -5.86
CA SER A 586 6.81 13.16 -6.43
C SER A 586 7.66 13.05 -7.70
N SER A 587 8.34 11.92 -7.87
CA SER A 587 9.03 11.54 -9.11
C SER A 587 8.11 10.83 -10.12
N SER A 588 6.85 10.56 -9.75
CA SER A 588 5.93 9.74 -10.55
C SER A 588 4.69 10.49 -11.05
N MET A 589 4.43 11.69 -10.53
CA MET A 589 3.29 12.54 -10.88
C MET A 589 3.58 14.01 -10.62
N ASP A 590 3.05 14.88 -11.48
CA ASP A 590 3.24 16.33 -11.33
C ASP A 590 2.72 16.82 -9.99
N THR A 591 3.45 17.77 -9.39
CA THR A 591 3.09 18.37 -8.10
C THR A 591 2.50 19.76 -8.34
N ILE A 592 1.29 20.01 -7.86
CA ILE A 592 0.60 21.29 -8.07
C ILE A 592 0.70 22.17 -6.82
N LEU A 593 1.12 23.41 -7.02
CA LEU A 593 1.12 24.49 -6.03
C LEU A 593 0.29 25.66 -6.54
N TYR A 594 -0.16 26.52 -5.63
CA TYR A 594 -0.75 27.80 -5.99
C TYR A 594 0.06 28.96 -5.44
N MET A 595 0.34 29.96 -6.27
CA MET A 595 0.85 31.27 -5.85
C MET A 595 -0.29 32.27 -5.82
N TYR A 596 -0.63 32.81 -4.65
CA TYR A 596 -1.66 33.84 -4.48
C TYR A 596 -1.06 35.24 -4.44
N TYR A 597 -1.82 36.22 -4.93
CA TYR A 597 -1.48 37.66 -4.91
C TYR A 597 -2.73 38.54 -5.04
N GLY A 598 -2.54 39.85 -4.91
CA GLY A 598 -3.60 40.85 -5.02
C GLY A 598 -4.33 41.15 -3.72
N ASN A 599 -3.64 41.02 -2.58
CA ASN A 599 -4.12 41.49 -1.29
C ASN A 599 -3.39 42.78 -0.89
N PRO A 600 -3.97 43.97 -1.17
CA PRO A 600 -3.32 45.25 -0.88
C PRO A 600 -3.22 45.59 0.61
N ALA A 601 -3.83 44.78 1.49
CA ALA A 601 -3.79 44.96 2.93
C ALA A 601 -2.90 43.92 3.63
N SER A 602 -2.27 43.01 2.87
CA SER A 602 -1.36 42.00 3.41
C SER A 602 -0.14 42.64 4.07
N LEU A 603 0.34 42.01 5.13
CA LEU A 603 1.72 42.16 5.62
C LEU A 603 2.61 41.14 4.89
N ASN A 604 3.93 41.23 5.06
CA ASN A 604 4.86 40.22 4.55
C ASN A 604 4.44 38.79 4.98
N MET A 605 4.27 37.92 3.98
CA MET A 605 3.87 36.52 4.09
C MET A 605 5.03 35.51 4.11
N GLU A 606 6.27 35.97 3.92
CA GLU A 606 7.47 35.14 3.96
C GLU A 606 7.68 34.51 5.35
N ASN A 607 8.27 33.32 5.35
CA ASN A 607 8.77 32.67 6.56
C ASN A 607 10.14 32.04 6.29
N VAL A 608 11.13 32.92 6.06
CA VAL A 608 12.53 32.57 5.73
C VAL A 608 13.08 31.48 6.66
N ALA A 609 12.89 31.66 7.97
CA ALA A 609 13.37 30.74 9.01
C ALA A 609 12.90 29.28 8.82
N GLU A 610 11.66 29.07 8.38
CA GLU A 610 11.06 27.73 8.26
C GLU A 610 11.00 27.23 6.80
N THR A 611 11.54 27.99 5.84
CA THR A 611 11.61 27.64 4.41
C THR A 611 12.61 26.53 4.15
N TRP A 612 13.71 26.55 4.88
CA TRP A 612 14.72 25.49 4.83
C TRP A 612 14.35 24.40 5.86
N ASP A 613 14.67 23.14 5.58
CA ASP A 613 14.50 22.08 6.57
C ASP A 613 15.53 22.18 7.72
N ASP A 614 15.25 21.52 8.85
CA ASP A 614 16.07 21.58 10.06
C ASP A 614 17.51 21.04 9.87
N TYR A 615 17.76 20.35 8.77
CA TYR A 615 19.06 19.76 8.46
C TYR A 615 19.98 20.74 7.74
N PHE A 616 19.45 21.75 7.05
CA PHE A 616 20.26 22.86 6.54
C PHE A 616 20.82 23.66 7.70
N ARG A 617 22.15 23.77 7.75
CA ARG A 617 22.91 24.50 8.77
C ARG A 617 23.39 25.87 8.29
N MET A 618 23.45 26.06 6.99
CA MET A 618 23.80 27.33 6.37
C MET A 618 23.25 27.33 4.95
N VAL A 619 22.58 28.41 4.56
CA VAL A 619 22.16 28.71 3.19
C VAL A 619 22.50 30.16 2.92
N GLN A 620 23.45 30.41 2.01
CA GLN A 620 23.82 31.76 1.59
C GLN A 620 23.60 31.90 0.08
N HIS A 621 22.63 32.71 -0.29
CA HIS A 621 22.32 33.07 -1.68
C HIS A 621 23.43 33.89 -2.33
N LEU A 622 24.19 34.68 -1.55
CA LEU A 622 25.18 35.65 -2.06
C LEU A 622 24.59 36.74 -2.96
N ASN A 623 23.28 37.00 -2.81
CA ASN A 623 22.55 38.01 -3.56
C ASN A 623 22.83 39.46 -3.11
N GLU A 624 23.61 39.68 -2.05
CA GLU A 624 23.82 41.05 -1.55
C GLU A 624 24.74 41.85 -2.45
N THR A 625 24.26 43.03 -2.87
CA THR A 625 25.06 43.99 -3.65
C THR A 625 26.22 44.62 -2.87
N SER A 626 26.18 44.59 -1.53
CA SER A 626 27.29 44.99 -0.66
C SER A 626 27.11 44.49 0.79
N GLY A 627 28.20 44.20 1.49
CA GLY A 627 28.20 44.00 2.94
C GLY A 627 28.29 42.54 3.39
N THR A 628 27.51 42.20 4.42
CA THR A 628 27.44 40.86 5.03
C THR A 628 26.63 39.93 4.14
N HIS A 629 27.06 38.67 4.03
CA HIS A 629 26.25 37.61 3.43
C HIS A 629 25.39 36.95 4.49
N VAL A 630 24.09 37.01 4.31
CA VAL A 630 23.11 36.53 5.28
C VAL A 630 22.91 35.03 5.08
N ASP A 631 22.85 34.30 6.19
CA ASP A 631 22.39 32.92 6.22
C ASP A 631 20.87 32.89 6.39
N SER A 632 20.18 32.30 5.42
CA SER A 632 18.72 32.19 5.38
C SER A 632 18.16 31.13 6.32
N THR A 633 19.01 30.33 6.97
CA THR A 633 18.58 29.40 8.02
C THR A 633 18.45 30.08 9.39
N VAL A 634 17.74 29.44 10.31
CA VAL A 634 17.64 29.87 11.71
C VAL A 634 18.98 29.96 12.45
N TYR A 635 20.05 29.38 11.92
CA TYR A 635 21.35 29.31 12.57
C TYR A 635 22.17 30.61 12.42
N GLY A 636 21.88 31.43 11.40
CA GLY A 636 22.47 32.76 11.26
C GLY A 636 23.99 32.76 11.07
N ASN A 637 24.54 31.75 10.39
CA ASN A 637 25.95 31.60 10.02
C ASN A 637 26.37 32.59 8.92
N ASN A 638 26.26 33.88 9.22
CA ASN A 638 26.49 34.97 8.28
C ASN A 638 27.98 35.08 7.85
N GLY A 639 28.21 35.34 6.56
CA GLY A 639 29.52 35.55 5.97
C GLY A 639 29.98 37.01 5.99
N THR A 640 31.28 37.23 6.21
CA THR A 640 31.93 38.54 6.01
C THR A 640 32.78 38.51 4.74
N ASN A 641 32.51 39.43 3.80
CA ASN A 641 33.26 39.55 2.54
C ASN A 641 34.64 40.22 2.76
N PHE A 642 35.69 39.63 2.21
CA PHE A 642 37.06 40.16 2.18
C PHE A 642 37.57 40.31 0.74
N GLY A 643 36.94 41.19 -0.02
CA GLY A 643 37.44 41.67 -1.31
C GLY A 643 36.83 41.01 -2.54
N SER A 644 36.04 39.95 -2.38
CA SER A 644 35.26 39.40 -3.50
C SER A 644 34.26 40.45 -4.00
N THR A 645 34.01 40.46 -5.32
CA THR A 645 33.09 41.41 -5.92
C THR A 645 31.68 40.85 -5.80
N GLN A 646 30.89 41.51 -4.96
CA GLN A 646 29.43 41.36 -4.84
C GLN A 646 28.70 41.91 -6.07
N ASP A 647 27.41 41.65 -6.21
CA ASP A 647 26.61 42.06 -7.37
C ASP A 647 27.15 41.44 -8.69
N TYR A 648 27.80 40.28 -8.59
CA TYR A 648 28.24 39.53 -9.77
C TYR A 648 27.07 38.69 -10.28
N ILE A 649 26.89 38.56 -11.59
CA ILE A 649 25.76 37.78 -12.14
C ILE A 649 25.93 36.31 -11.75
N GLY A 650 25.00 35.81 -10.92
CA GLY A 650 24.94 34.45 -10.39
C GLY A 650 24.50 33.42 -11.43
N ILE A 651 24.28 32.19 -10.97
CA ILE A 651 23.38 31.26 -11.67
C ILE A 651 21.93 31.57 -11.29
N ILE A 652 21.68 31.98 -10.04
CA ILE A 652 20.41 32.43 -9.50
C ILE A 652 20.65 33.84 -8.97
N ASP A 653 19.80 34.80 -9.38
CA ASP A 653 19.98 36.23 -9.12
C ASP A 653 21.44 36.76 -9.24
N HIS A 654 22.07 37.09 -8.10
CA HIS A 654 23.46 37.53 -8.01
C HIS A 654 24.28 36.50 -7.21
N GLY A 655 25.59 36.53 -7.40
CA GLY A 655 26.57 35.85 -6.55
C GLY A 655 27.83 36.69 -6.41
N ASN A 656 28.96 36.03 -6.13
CA ASN A 656 30.24 36.70 -5.96
C ASN A 656 31.30 36.23 -6.95
N SER A 657 32.16 37.16 -7.38
CA SER A 657 33.38 36.81 -8.13
C SER A 657 34.68 37.00 -7.33
N PHE A 658 35.58 36.04 -7.48
CA PHE A 658 36.84 35.92 -6.75
C PHE A 658 38.03 36.04 -7.69
N ASN A 659 39.07 36.78 -7.28
CA ASN A 659 40.21 37.11 -8.13
C ASN A 659 41.35 36.07 -8.19
N GLY A 660 41.34 35.03 -7.35
CA GLY A 660 42.38 34.00 -7.30
C GLY A 660 43.67 34.39 -6.57
N THR A 661 43.69 35.52 -5.86
CA THR A 661 44.90 36.05 -5.20
C THR A 661 44.70 36.58 -3.78
N SER A 662 43.51 37.08 -3.44
CA SER A 662 43.25 37.69 -2.12
C SER A 662 41.83 37.53 -1.59
N ASP A 663 40.87 37.17 -2.45
CA ASP A 663 39.45 37.31 -2.14
C ASP A 663 38.91 36.07 -1.44
N TYR A 664 38.09 36.27 -0.41
CA TYR A 664 37.39 35.20 0.30
C TYR A 664 36.18 35.75 1.07
N ILE A 665 35.30 34.85 1.50
CA ILE A 665 34.29 35.13 2.52
C ILE A 665 34.65 34.30 3.74
N ARG A 666 34.54 34.92 4.93
CA ARG A 666 34.74 34.24 6.21
C ARG A 666 33.41 34.13 6.95
N VAL A 667 33.02 32.90 7.23
CA VAL A 667 31.90 32.58 8.13
C VAL A 667 32.49 32.26 9.51
N PRO A 668 32.10 32.99 10.58
CA PRO A 668 32.58 32.72 11.93
C PRO A 668 32.33 31.27 12.36
N THR A 669 33.18 30.73 13.24
CA THR A 669 32.97 29.41 13.82
C THR A 669 31.69 29.40 14.68
N ASP A 670 30.78 28.47 14.39
CA ASP A 670 29.59 28.18 15.19
C ASP A 670 29.42 26.66 15.31
N ASN A 671 28.81 26.19 16.41
CA ASN A 671 28.57 24.76 16.65
C ASN A 671 27.61 24.13 15.63
N SER A 672 26.69 24.89 15.04
CA SER A 672 25.72 24.39 14.05
C SER A 672 26.37 23.91 12.76
N ILE A 673 27.55 24.43 12.41
CA ILE A 673 28.36 24.04 11.23
C ILE A 673 29.63 23.25 11.63
N GLN A 674 29.62 22.67 12.84
CA GLN A 674 30.56 21.65 13.29
C GLN A 674 29.88 20.28 13.22
N PHE A 675 30.46 19.35 12.47
CA PHE A 675 29.82 18.07 12.14
C PHE A 675 30.26 16.90 13.03
N ASP A 676 31.24 17.12 13.91
CA ASP A 676 31.80 16.14 14.86
C ASP A 676 32.11 14.80 14.21
N GLU A 677 31.49 13.70 14.65
CA GLU A 677 31.59 12.36 14.06
C GLU A 677 30.41 12.06 13.11
N GLY A 678 29.61 13.08 12.80
CA GLY A 678 28.38 13.00 12.01
C GLY A 678 28.58 13.24 10.51
N SER A 679 27.49 13.04 9.77
CA SER A 679 27.44 13.21 8.32
C SER A 679 27.35 14.69 7.90
N LEU A 680 27.74 14.97 6.65
CA LEU A 680 27.75 16.32 6.07
C LEU A 680 27.38 16.24 4.58
N THR A 681 26.58 17.19 4.10
CA THR A 681 26.49 17.51 2.67
C THR A 681 26.88 18.97 2.46
N ALA A 682 27.82 19.23 1.56
CA ALA A 682 28.23 20.58 1.17
C ALA A 682 28.04 20.77 -0.33
N GLU A 683 27.34 21.83 -0.71
CA GLU A 683 26.97 22.12 -2.10
C GLU A 683 27.08 23.60 -2.43
N THR A 684 27.36 23.90 -3.70
CA THR A 684 27.42 25.25 -4.24
C THR A 684 27.54 25.22 -5.76
N TRP A 685 27.09 26.30 -6.40
CA TRP A 685 27.40 26.57 -7.80
C TRP A 685 28.74 27.29 -7.94
N ILE A 686 29.56 26.82 -8.90
CA ILE A 686 30.85 27.42 -9.20
C ILE A 686 31.00 27.72 -10.68
N LYS A 687 31.69 28.82 -11.00
CA LYS A 687 32.12 29.17 -12.36
C LYS A 687 33.63 29.39 -12.42
N PRO A 688 34.44 28.31 -12.45
CA PRO A 688 35.88 28.44 -12.33
C PRO A 688 36.47 29.15 -13.54
N ASN A 689 37.36 30.10 -13.29
CA ASN A 689 38.19 30.72 -14.32
C ASN A 689 39.51 29.96 -14.48
N THR A 690 40.24 30.22 -15.56
CA THR A 690 41.58 29.63 -15.74
C THR A 690 42.56 30.10 -14.65
N GLY A 691 43.44 29.18 -14.22
CA GLY A 691 44.52 29.45 -13.25
C GLY A 691 44.31 28.90 -11.84
N ASN A 692 43.29 28.05 -11.62
CA ASN A 692 43.06 27.38 -10.33
C ASN A 692 43.99 26.16 -10.16
N THR A 693 45.19 26.33 -9.59
CA THR A 693 46.23 25.28 -9.48
C THR A 693 46.36 24.67 -8.07
N ASN A 694 45.23 24.37 -7.40
CA ASN A 694 45.02 23.93 -5.99
C ASN A 694 44.31 25.00 -5.15
N THR A 695 43.02 25.21 -5.42
CA THR A 695 42.23 26.28 -4.81
C THR A 695 40.99 25.70 -4.12
N ARG A 696 40.53 26.36 -3.06
CA ARG A 696 39.39 25.87 -2.26
C ARG A 696 38.12 26.64 -2.57
N ILE A 697 37.03 25.90 -2.74
CA ILE A 697 35.69 26.45 -2.96
C ILE A 697 35.09 26.83 -1.61
N ILE A 698 34.98 25.83 -0.72
CA ILE A 698 34.51 25.99 0.65
C ILE A 698 35.16 24.95 1.55
N ASN A 699 35.54 25.33 2.77
CA ASN A 699 36.17 24.42 3.74
C ASN A 699 36.13 24.99 5.17
N ASN A 700 36.25 24.11 6.17
CA ASN A 700 36.63 24.48 7.54
C ASN A 700 38.05 23.98 7.94
N ARG A 701 38.76 23.32 7.01
CA ARG A 701 40.11 22.79 7.22
C ARG A 701 41.19 23.87 7.06
N GLY A 702 42.27 23.85 7.83
CA GLY A 702 43.47 24.68 7.56
C GLY A 702 44.32 24.18 6.39
N LYS A 703 45.32 24.95 5.96
CA LYS A 703 46.34 24.51 5.01
C LYS A 703 47.34 23.58 5.71
N GLY A 704 47.49 22.37 5.22
CA GLY A 704 48.45 21.39 5.73
C GLY A 704 48.41 20.07 4.96
N ALA A 705 49.36 19.18 5.24
CA ALA A 705 49.38 17.84 4.70
C ALA A 705 48.16 17.04 5.20
N GLY A 706 47.69 16.04 4.45
CA GLY A 706 46.65 15.14 4.95
C GLY A 706 47.10 14.41 6.22
N GLY A 707 46.19 14.23 7.18
CA GLY A 707 46.41 13.58 8.46
C GLY A 707 47.08 14.48 9.49
N THR A 708 47.16 15.78 9.20
CA THR A 708 47.80 16.77 10.09
C THR A 708 46.90 17.92 10.48
N VAL A 709 45.79 18.11 9.76
CA VAL A 709 44.88 19.25 9.96
C VAL A 709 43.46 18.75 9.79
N LYS A 710 42.71 18.64 10.89
CA LYS A 710 41.34 18.15 10.86
C LYS A 710 40.38 19.13 10.17
N GLY A 711 39.27 18.62 9.67
CA GLY A 711 38.26 19.38 8.94
C GLY A 711 37.89 18.74 7.60
N TRP A 712 36.99 19.40 6.89
CA TRP A 712 36.54 19.04 5.56
C TRP A 712 36.89 20.13 4.54
N GLN A 713 36.96 19.76 3.27
CA GLN A 713 37.26 20.69 2.17
C GLN A 713 36.67 20.25 0.83
N LEU A 714 36.15 21.22 0.07
CA LEU A 714 35.92 21.13 -1.37
C LEU A 714 37.02 21.91 -2.08
N LYS A 715 37.78 21.21 -2.92
CA LYS A 715 38.98 21.75 -3.59
C LYS A 715 39.06 21.31 -5.04
N ILE A 716 39.56 22.21 -5.89
CA ILE A 716 39.78 21.97 -7.31
C ILE A 716 41.22 22.22 -7.73
N ALA A 717 41.61 21.64 -8.86
CA ALA A 717 42.88 21.90 -9.50
C ALA A 717 42.77 21.85 -11.03
N GLU A 718 43.74 22.46 -11.69
CA GLU A 718 43.93 22.39 -13.12
C GLU A 718 44.38 20.98 -13.54
N SER A 719 43.79 20.50 -14.64
CA SER A 719 44.22 19.29 -15.31
C SER A 719 43.99 19.42 -16.80
N ALA A 720 45.08 19.39 -17.59
CA ALA A 720 45.05 19.44 -19.05
C ALA A 720 44.25 20.62 -19.64
N GLY A 721 44.36 21.81 -19.05
CA GLY A 721 43.64 23.02 -19.49
C GLY A 721 42.17 23.07 -19.09
N LYS A 722 41.73 22.14 -18.25
CA LYS A 722 40.41 22.04 -17.61
C LYS A 722 40.54 22.09 -16.09
N TRP A 723 39.42 22.06 -15.35
CA TRP A 723 39.45 21.86 -13.90
C TRP A 723 38.90 20.48 -13.53
N LYS A 724 39.22 20.03 -12.32
CA LYS A 724 38.67 18.81 -11.71
C LYS A 724 38.63 18.94 -10.19
N LEU A 725 37.80 18.12 -9.54
CA LEU A 725 37.88 17.94 -8.09
C LEU A 725 39.23 17.33 -7.71
N LYS A 726 39.86 17.91 -6.68
CA LYS A 726 41.21 17.54 -6.24
C LYS A 726 41.34 17.67 -4.75
N ASP A 727 41.66 16.56 -4.09
CA ASP A 727 41.84 16.48 -2.64
C ASP A 727 40.58 16.95 -1.87
N ALA A 728 39.39 16.75 -2.43
CA ALA A 728 38.13 17.02 -1.75
C ALA A 728 37.82 15.89 -0.77
N GLY A 729 37.47 16.20 0.48
CA GLY A 729 37.25 15.18 1.51
C GLY A 729 37.50 15.68 2.93
N ILE A 730 37.88 14.76 3.82
CA ILE A 730 37.88 14.94 5.28
C ILE A 730 39.18 14.49 5.93
N ASP A 731 39.46 15.05 7.11
CA ASP A 731 40.61 14.76 7.98
C ASP A 731 40.11 14.80 9.43
N ASP A 732 40.34 13.73 10.20
CA ASP A 732 39.87 13.64 11.59
C ASP A 732 40.95 14.03 12.63
N ASP A 733 40.55 14.07 13.90
CA ASP A 733 41.44 14.34 15.02
C ASP A 733 42.42 13.20 15.35
N SER A 734 42.25 12.03 14.72
CA SER A 734 43.10 10.85 14.84
C SER A 734 44.19 10.79 13.76
N GLY A 735 44.23 11.77 12.86
CA GLY A 735 45.20 11.88 11.77
C GLY A 735 44.88 10.97 10.58
N ASN A 736 43.64 10.50 10.48
CA ASN A 736 43.15 9.83 9.28
C ASN A 736 42.76 10.90 8.26
N TYR A 737 43.16 10.68 7.01
CA TYR A 737 42.82 11.58 5.89
C TYR A 737 42.28 10.80 4.70
N LYS A 738 41.12 11.24 4.20
CA LYS A 738 40.42 10.65 3.05
C LYS A 738 40.08 11.77 2.10
N ALA A 739 40.62 11.68 0.89
CA ALA A 739 40.37 12.68 -0.12
C ALA A 739 40.29 12.07 -1.52
N TYR A 740 39.36 12.60 -2.28
CA TYR A 740 39.02 12.22 -3.63
C TYR A 740 39.72 13.11 -4.65
N GLU A 741 40.13 12.46 -5.73
CA GLU A 741 40.66 13.12 -6.92
C GLU A 741 39.88 12.59 -8.11
N SER A 742 39.18 13.49 -8.79
CA SER A 742 38.38 13.15 -9.95
C SER A 742 39.26 12.69 -11.12
N THR A 743 38.73 11.72 -11.86
CA THR A 743 39.23 11.31 -13.17
C THR A 743 38.58 12.11 -14.29
N ASN A 744 37.42 12.72 -14.04
CA ASN A 744 36.74 13.60 -14.97
C ASN A 744 37.38 15.00 -14.98
N THR A 745 37.15 15.72 -16.08
CA THR A 745 37.63 17.10 -16.25
C THR A 745 36.57 17.95 -16.91
N TYR A 746 36.40 19.16 -16.41
CA TYR A 746 35.32 20.08 -16.75
C TYR A 746 35.85 21.38 -17.34
N SER A 747 35.07 22.01 -18.20
CA SER A 747 35.48 23.25 -18.88
C SER A 747 35.51 24.42 -17.91
N TYR A 748 36.36 25.40 -18.18
CA TYR A 748 36.37 26.67 -17.43
C TYR A 748 35.30 27.62 -17.98
N ASN A 749 34.90 28.59 -17.15
CA ASN A 749 33.98 29.70 -17.45
C ASN A 749 32.53 29.27 -17.72
N GLU A 750 32.11 28.14 -17.18
CA GLU A 750 30.73 27.63 -17.17
C GLU A 750 30.31 27.38 -15.72
N TRP A 751 29.02 27.51 -15.42
CA TRP A 751 28.47 27.20 -14.10
C TRP A 751 28.36 25.68 -13.93
N TYR A 752 28.77 25.19 -12.77
CA TYR A 752 28.65 23.79 -12.37
C TYR A 752 28.12 23.70 -10.94
N HIS A 753 27.13 22.84 -10.73
CA HIS A 753 26.68 22.47 -9.38
C HIS A 753 27.63 21.41 -8.83
N VAL A 754 28.29 21.67 -7.70
CA VAL A 754 29.27 20.75 -7.12
C VAL A 754 28.85 20.37 -5.71
N VAL A 755 28.72 19.06 -5.47
CA VAL A 755 28.27 18.52 -4.18
C VAL A 755 29.26 17.49 -3.65
N MET A 756 29.55 17.58 -2.35
CA MET A 756 30.23 16.56 -1.56
C MET A 756 29.28 16.05 -0.49
N VAL A 757 29.06 14.74 -0.47
CA VAL A 757 28.30 14.03 0.56
C VAL A 757 29.26 13.16 1.36
N TYR A 758 29.35 13.39 2.65
CA TYR A 758 30.03 12.55 3.62
C TYR A 758 29.01 11.80 4.46
N GLU A 759 28.98 10.48 4.29
CA GLU A 759 28.25 9.55 5.14
C GLU A 759 29.18 9.00 6.21
N ALA A 760 28.91 9.33 7.47
CA ALA A 760 29.72 8.97 8.62
C ALA A 760 30.02 7.46 8.63
N ASP A 761 31.28 7.12 8.87
CA ASP A 761 31.81 5.75 8.89
C ASP A 761 31.62 4.88 7.64
N ASN A 762 31.09 5.43 6.54
CA ASN A 762 30.77 4.67 5.34
C ASN A 762 31.55 5.17 4.11
N GLU A 763 31.10 6.29 3.51
CA GLU A 763 31.56 6.72 2.18
C GLU A 763 31.55 8.24 1.99
N LEU A 764 32.46 8.74 1.15
CA LEU A 764 32.40 10.06 0.53
C LEU A 764 31.89 9.92 -0.91
N ARG A 765 30.88 10.69 -1.30
CA ARG A 765 30.33 10.76 -2.65
C ARG A 765 30.45 12.18 -3.20
N PHE A 766 30.75 12.30 -4.48
CA PHE A 766 30.93 13.59 -5.16
C PHE A 766 30.06 13.63 -6.40
N TYR A 767 29.41 14.77 -6.62
CA TYR A 767 28.52 15.00 -7.76
C TYR A 767 28.90 16.29 -8.46
N VAL A 768 28.79 16.30 -9.79
CA VAL A 768 28.89 17.50 -10.63
C VAL A 768 27.69 17.53 -11.56
N ASN A 769 26.90 18.61 -11.51
CA ASN A 769 25.67 18.80 -12.26
C ASN A 769 24.65 17.67 -12.04
N GLY A 770 24.40 17.31 -10.77
CA GLY A 770 23.50 16.22 -10.40
C GLY A 770 24.07 14.82 -10.61
N VAL A 771 25.10 14.65 -11.45
CA VAL A 771 25.65 13.34 -11.83
C VAL A 771 26.83 12.95 -10.93
N SER A 772 26.89 11.68 -10.53
CA SER A 772 28.01 11.14 -9.75
C SER A 772 29.34 11.28 -10.49
N ASP A 773 30.28 11.98 -9.87
CA ASP A 773 31.67 12.08 -10.32
C ASP A 773 32.52 10.92 -9.77
N GLY A 774 32.21 10.46 -8.55
CA GLY A 774 32.80 9.26 -7.96
C GLY A 774 32.65 9.20 -6.44
N SER A 775 33.21 8.15 -5.84
CA SER A 775 33.11 7.91 -4.40
C SER A 775 34.36 7.27 -3.80
N LEU A 776 34.47 7.30 -2.47
CA LEU A 776 35.54 6.69 -1.69
C LEU A 776 35.03 6.11 -0.38
N SER A 777 35.37 4.85 -0.09
CA SER A 777 35.14 4.28 1.24
C SER A 777 36.00 4.96 2.31
N VAL A 778 35.34 5.43 3.36
CA VAL A 778 35.96 6.10 4.50
C VAL A 778 36.35 5.06 5.56
N GLY A 779 35.43 4.17 5.94
CA GLY A 779 35.54 3.33 7.13
C GLY A 779 35.37 4.15 8.42
N SER A 780 35.67 3.59 9.60
CA SER A 780 35.51 4.30 10.88
C SER A 780 36.38 5.57 10.95
N TYR A 781 35.78 6.70 11.33
CA TYR A 781 36.37 8.02 11.37
C TYR A 781 36.07 8.77 12.67
N GLY A 782 37.02 9.58 13.14
CA GLY A 782 36.88 10.40 14.34
C GLY A 782 36.26 11.78 14.09
N ASN A 783 36.41 12.68 15.06
CA ASN A 783 35.84 14.02 15.01
C ASN A 783 36.50 14.90 13.91
N ILE A 784 35.69 15.38 12.98
CA ILE A 784 36.10 16.27 11.87
C ILE A 784 35.83 17.77 12.16
N SER A 785 35.27 18.13 13.31
CA SER A 785 35.04 19.53 13.69
C SER A 785 36.35 20.27 13.89
N ASN A 786 36.41 21.52 13.45
CA ASN A 786 37.58 22.38 13.62
C ASN A 786 37.15 23.71 14.26
N SER A 787 37.97 24.25 15.17
CA SER A 787 37.74 25.57 15.75
C SER A 787 37.99 26.72 14.76
N LEU A 788 38.51 26.42 13.58
CA LEU A 788 38.70 27.38 12.49
C LEU A 788 37.36 27.82 11.88
N PRO A 789 37.27 29.08 11.39
CA PRO A 789 36.09 29.54 10.66
C PRO A 789 35.92 28.78 9.35
N THR A 790 34.69 28.72 8.84
CA THR A 790 34.44 28.26 7.47
C THR A 790 34.87 29.37 6.51
N ALA A 791 35.66 29.01 5.50
CA ALA A 791 36.17 29.92 4.49
C ALA A 791 35.62 29.51 3.12
N ILE A 792 35.12 30.51 2.38
CA ILE A 792 34.65 30.37 1.01
C ILE A 792 35.62 31.12 0.10
N GLY A 793 36.07 30.46 -0.97
CA GLY A 793 36.99 31.00 -1.94
C GLY A 793 38.45 31.06 -1.49
N ALA A 794 38.81 30.50 -0.33
CA ALA A 794 40.21 30.41 0.13
C ALA A 794 40.41 29.35 1.21
N SER A 795 41.66 28.94 1.42
CA SER A 795 42.12 28.19 2.59
C SER A 795 42.60 29.12 3.70
N ILE A 796 42.48 28.68 4.94
CA ILE A 796 43.16 29.31 6.08
C ILE A 796 44.63 28.87 6.04
N ALA A 797 45.57 29.81 5.99
CA ALA A 797 46.96 29.56 5.59
C ALA A 797 47.79 28.75 6.59
N THR A 798 47.36 28.61 7.83
CA THR A 798 48.01 27.76 8.85
C THR A 798 46.98 27.26 9.86
N ASP A 799 47.02 25.97 10.19
CA ASP A 799 46.13 25.37 11.17
C ASP A 799 46.24 26.05 12.55
N GLY A 800 45.09 26.30 13.17
CA GLY A 800 44.98 26.99 14.46
C GLY A 800 45.37 28.48 14.48
N VAL A 801 45.67 29.11 13.32
CA VAL A 801 46.00 30.54 13.24
C VAL A 801 44.99 31.27 12.35
N GLU A 802 44.05 31.97 12.98
CA GLU A 802 43.10 32.83 12.29
C GLU A 802 43.79 34.09 11.70
N GLY A 803 43.34 34.53 10.52
CA GLY A 803 43.70 35.84 9.96
C GLY A 803 44.72 35.83 8.81
N THR A 804 45.17 34.67 8.36
CA THR A 804 45.99 34.52 7.13
C THR A 804 45.34 33.51 6.19
N TYR A 805 45.21 33.86 4.91
CA TYR A 805 44.52 33.06 3.89
C TYR A 805 45.43 32.78 2.69
N ASP A 806 45.20 31.65 2.02
CA ASP A 806 45.90 31.24 0.81
C ASP A 806 45.05 30.31 -0.07
N GLN A 807 45.60 29.76 -1.17
CA GLN A 807 44.87 28.86 -2.09
C GLN A 807 43.54 29.46 -2.60
N PHE A 808 43.58 30.75 -2.93
CA PHE A 808 42.44 31.54 -3.36
C PHE A 808 41.81 31.02 -4.65
N TYR A 809 40.49 30.84 -4.63
CA TYR A 809 39.67 30.50 -5.79
C TYR A 809 39.57 31.68 -6.76
N LYS A 810 39.50 31.36 -8.05
CA LYS A 810 39.26 32.33 -9.11
C LYS A 810 38.04 31.92 -9.93
N GLY A 811 36.99 32.72 -9.93
CA GLY A 811 35.74 32.39 -10.60
C GLY A 811 34.52 33.00 -9.91
N GLY A 812 33.33 32.63 -10.36
CA GLY A 812 32.08 32.89 -9.65
C GLY A 812 31.77 31.79 -8.63
N ILE A 813 31.17 32.14 -7.49
CA ILE A 813 30.52 31.20 -6.55
C ILE A 813 29.13 31.74 -6.24
N ASP A 814 28.17 30.84 -6.13
CA ASP A 814 26.77 31.14 -5.88
C ASP A 814 26.10 30.00 -5.08
N GLU A 815 24.98 30.30 -4.40
CA GLU A 815 24.10 29.33 -3.74
C GLU A 815 24.82 28.32 -2.82
N ILE A 816 25.39 28.79 -1.71
CA ILE A 816 26.19 27.93 -0.82
C ILE A 816 25.29 27.29 0.24
N ARG A 817 25.35 25.96 0.35
CA ARG A 817 24.57 25.23 1.35
C ARG A 817 25.38 24.17 2.09
N LEU A 818 25.09 24.03 3.37
CA LEU A 818 25.62 22.99 4.25
C LEU A 818 24.47 22.29 4.95
N SER A 819 24.40 20.96 4.86
CA SER A 819 23.46 20.12 5.60
C SER A 819 24.19 19.17 6.54
N ASN A 820 23.63 18.86 7.71
CA ASN A 820 24.20 17.87 8.64
C ASN A 820 23.68 16.43 8.44
N ILE A 821 23.18 16.14 7.24
CA ILE A 821 22.73 14.81 6.81
C ILE A 821 23.36 14.45 5.48
N THR A 822 23.23 13.18 5.09
CA THR A 822 23.51 12.73 3.72
C THR A 822 22.32 13.01 2.81
N ARG A 823 22.40 14.01 1.93
CA ARG A 823 21.39 14.18 0.88
C ARG A 823 21.52 13.04 -0.14
N SER A 824 20.39 12.52 -0.60
CA SER A 824 20.35 11.41 -1.57
C SER A 824 20.81 11.87 -2.94
N SER A 825 21.15 10.92 -3.83
CA SER A 825 21.40 11.26 -5.23
C SER A 825 20.19 11.90 -5.89
N GLY A 826 18.96 11.41 -5.63
CA GLY A 826 17.77 12.01 -6.24
C GLY A 826 17.48 13.41 -5.74
N TRP A 827 17.79 13.74 -4.48
CA TRP A 827 17.75 15.12 -3.99
C TRP A 827 18.69 16.01 -4.82
N ILE A 828 19.95 15.58 -4.98
CA ILE A 828 21.00 16.35 -5.66
C ILE A 828 20.70 16.53 -7.16
N THR A 829 20.19 15.49 -7.82
CA THR A 829 19.76 15.55 -9.23
C THR A 829 18.58 16.50 -9.40
N THR A 830 17.56 16.38 -8.55
CA THR A 830 16.35 17.23 -8.60
C THR A 830 16.70 18.69 -8.34
N GLU A 831 17.59 18.96 -7.38
CA GLU A 831 18.09 20.30 -7.08
C GLU A 831 18.84 20.91 -8.27
N TYR A 832 19.69 20.13 -8.94
CA TYR A 832 20.34 20.57 -10.17
C TYR A 832 19.33 20.87 -11.29
N ASN A 833 18.36 19.99 -11.53
CA ASN A 833 17.35 20.18 -12.58
C ASN A 833 16.54 21.45 -12.34
N ASN A 834 16.12 21.70 -11.10
CA ASN A 834 15.35 22.88 -10.72
C ASN A 834 16.15 24.18 -10.82
N GLN A 835 17.42 24.18 -10.39
CA GLN A 835 18.23 25.42 -10.34
C GLN A 835 18.92 25.76 -11.67
N TYR A 836 19.23 24.76 -12.50
CA TYR A 836 19.93 24.98 -13.77
C TYR A 836 19.02 25.58 -14.85
N ASP A 837 17.77 25.13 -14.89
CA ASP A 837 16.77 25.51 -15.88
C ASP A 837 15.37 25.56 -15.24
N PRO A 838 15.13 26.51 -14.30
CA PRO A 838 13.88 26.57 -13.54
C PRO A 838 12.65 26.71 -14.42
N ASP A 839 12.77 27.39 -15.58
CA ASP A 839 11.71 27.56 -16.57
C ASP A 839 11.17 26.23 -17.12
N SER A 840 11.98 25.17 -17.19
CA SER A 840 11.51 23.85 -17.64
C SER A 840 11.06 22.95 -16.50
N PHE A 841 11.35 23.32 -15.24
CA PHE A 841 11.02 22.54 -14.05
C PHE A 841 9.53 22.55 -13.70
N PHE A 842 8.81 23.62 -14.06
CA PHE A 842 7.38 23.73 -13.85
C PHE A 842 6.67 24.45 -15.01
N ASP A 843 5.40 24.13 -15.20
CA ASP A 843 4.49 24.89 -16.06
C ASP A 843 3.65 25.86 -15.21
N ILE A 844 3.24 26.98 -15.82
CA ILE A 844 2.34 27.94 -15.21
C ILE A 844 0.94 27.82 -15.81
N GLY A 845 -0.05 27.60 -14.95
CA GLY A 845 -1.46 27.57 -15.32
C GLY A 845 -2.07 28.96 -15.54
N VAL A 846 -3.38 28.99 -15.79
CA VAL A 846 -4.10 30.24 -16.07
C VAL A 846 -4.24 31.12 -14.84
N VAL A 847 -4.55 32.40 -15.06
CA VAL A 847 -5.00 33.28 -13.97
C VAL A 847 -6.34 32.80 -13.46
N GLU A 848 -6.37 32.49 -12.18
CA GLU A 848 -7.60 32.30 -11.45
C GLU A 848 -7.87 33.55 -10.62
N LYS A 849 -9.13 33.96 -10.58
CA LYS A 849 -9.60 35.02 -9.71
C LYS A 849 -10.37 34.38 -8.57
N VAL A 850 -10.36 35.03 -7.41
CA VAL A 850 -11.22 34.61 -6.31
C VAL A 850 -12.63 34.37 -6.86
N PRO A 851 -13.21 33.19 -6.66
CA PRO A 851 -14.54 32.91 -7.19
C PRO A 851 -15.50 33.98 -6.67
N SER A 852 -16.03 34.80 -7.56
CA SER A 852 -17.13 35.70 -7.22
C SER A 852 -18.40 34.85 -7.19
N GLY A 853 -18.67 34.19 -6.07
CA GLY A 853 -19.82 33.30 -5.95
C GLY A 853 -20.28 33.25 -4.51
N ASP A 854 -21.57 33.44 -4.32
CA ASP A 854 -22.19 32.94 -3.12
C ASP A 854 -21.92 31.43 -3.04
N PHE A 855 -21.60 30.91 -1.86
CA PHE A 855 -21.41 29.47 -1.62
C PHE A 855 -22.44 28.92 -0.63
N VAL A 856 -23.34 29.78 -0.16
CA VAL A 856 -24.36 29.42 0.81
C VAL A 856 -25.64 29.14 0.03
N SER A 857 -26.19 27.95 0.21
CA SER A 857 -27.47 27.62 -0.39
C SER A 857 -28.61 28.47 0.19
N PRO A 858 -29.65 28.78 -0.61
CA PRO A 858 -30.83 29.46 -0.11
C PRO A 858 -31.51 28.61 0.98
N VAL A 859 -32.05 29.25 2.01
CA VAL A 859 -32.74 28.59 3.13
C VAL A 859 -34.23 28.58 2.89
N ILE A 860 -34.84 27.39 2.88
CA ILE A 860 -36.30 27.21 2.79
C ILE A 860 -36.89 26.98 4.19
N SER A 861 -37.88 27.78 4.57
CA SER A 861 -38.55 27.72 5.87
C SER A 861 -40.04 28.05 5.76
N ASP A 862 -40.79 27.86 6.85
CA ASP A 862 -42.23 28.16 6.96
C ASP A 862 -43.10 27.54 5.85
N VAL A 863 -42.73 26.34 5.36
CA VAL A 863 -43.51 25.62 4.35
C VAL A 863 -44.88 25.27 4.93
N SER A 864 -45.95 25.71 4.26
CA SER A 864 -47.33 25.52 4.68
C SER A 864 -48.28 25.41 3.50
N SER A 865 -49.36 24.66 3.68
CA SER A 865 -50.50 24.53 2.76
C SER A 865 -51.75 25.15 3.40
N MET A 866 -52.58 25.80 2.58
CA MET A 866 -53.85 26.37 2.99
C MET A 866 -54.92 26.06 1.95
N ILE A 867 -55.91 25.27 2.35
CA ILE A 867 -57.12 24.98 1.57
C ILE A 867 -58.20 26.06 1.78
N SER A 868 -59.06 26.24 0.78
CA SER A 868 -60.32 26.96 0.92
C SER A 868 -61.26 26.27 1.91
N ASP A 869 -62.13 27.03 2.57
CA ASP A 869 -63.24 26.51 3.37
C ASP A 869 -64.57 27.00 2.75
N PRO A 870 -65.42 26.10 2.23
CA PRO A 870 -65.25 24.64 2.20
C PRO A 870 -64.19 24.13 1.21
N VAL A 871 -63.68 22.92 1.46
CA VAL A 871 -62.83 22.18 0.52
C VAL A 871 -63.75 21.42 -0.44
N ASP A 872 -63.68 21.77 -1.72
CA ASP A 872 -64.51 21.21 -2.78
C ASP A 872 -63.64 20.70 -3.93
N THR A 873 -64.07 19.61 -4.57
CA THR A 873 -63.43 19.03 -5.75
C THR A 873 -63.80 19.76 -7.05
N ASP A 874 -64.82 20.63 -7.02
CA ASP A 874 -65.11 21.54 -8.13
C ASP A 874 -64.05 22.66 -8.19
N PRO A 875 -63.29 22.76 -9.32
CA PRO A 875 -62.23 23.75 -9.46
C PRO A 875 -62.71 25.21 -9.54
N SER A 876 -64.02 25.45 -9.52
CA SER A 876 -64.58 26.80 -9.39
C SER A 876 -64.84 27.26 -7.95
N TYR A 877 -64.76 26.35 -6.96
CA TYR A 877 -65.10 26.63 -5.55
C TYR A 877 -64.06 26.16 -4.52
N GLY A 878 -63.25 25.15 -4.82
CA GLY A 878 -62.06 24.78 -4.02
C GLY A 878 -60.83 25.61 -4.42
N TRP A 879 -59.82 25.76 -3.56
CA TRP A 879 -58.45 26.11 -3.95
C TRP A 879 -57.45 25.67 -2.87
N GLU A 880 -56.19 25.49 -3.27
CA GLU A 880 -55.07 25.18 -2.39
C GLU A 880 -53.93 26.16 -2.66
N ASN A 881 -53.41 26.78 -1.59
CA ASN A 881 -52.28 27.69 -1.64
C ASN A 881 -51.11 27.15 -0.81
N ILE A 882 -50.08 26.67 -1.51
CA ILE A 882 -48.83 26.23 -0.90
C ILE A 882 -47.90 27.44 -0.84
N SER A 883 -47.35 27.73 0.34
CA SER A 883 -46.47 28.88 0.56
C SER A 883 -45.25 28.53 1.39
N CYS A 884 -44.19 29.33 1.27
CA CYS A 884 -42.97 29.20 2.05
C CYS A 884 -42.21 30.54 2.12
N THR A 885 -41.22 30.57 3.01
CA THR A 885 -40.20 31.61 3.09
C THR A 885 -38.89 31.07 2.50
N VAL A 886 -38.35 31.71 1.47
CA VAL A 886 -37.01 31.42 0.91
C VAL A 886 -36.14 32.66 1.05
N THR A 887 -35.00 32.51 1.72
CA THR A 887 -34.03 33.59 1.95
C THR A 887 -32.64 33.15 1.60
N ASP A 888 -31.82 34.10 1.17
CA ASP A 888 -30.43 33.88 0.79
C ASP A 888 -29.57 35.07 1.27
N ASN A 889 -28.27 34.85 1.46
CA ASN A 889 -27.34 35.90 1.90
C ASN A 889 -26.94 36.84 0.75
N MET A 890 -27.09 36.44 -0.50
CA MET A 890 -26.98 37.34 -1.65
C MET A 890 -28.33 37.55 -2.34
N GLU A 891 -28.82 36.58 -3.11
CA GLU A 891 -30.04 36.73 -3.92
C GLU A 891 -30.62 35.37 -4.37
N VAL A 892 -31.88 35.12 -4.01
CA VAL A 892 -32.66 33.97 -4.52
C VAL A 892 -32.99 34.20 -6.00
N HIS A 893 -32.76 33.19 -6.85
CA HIS A 893 -33.01 33.25 -8.29
C HIS A 893 -34.36 32.62 -8.68
N SER A 894 -34.58 31.35 -8.37
CA SER A 894 -35.85 30.67 -8.69
C SER A 894 -36.33 29.75 -7.57
N VAL A 895 -37.64 29.66 -7.42
CA VAL A 895 -38.31 28.78 -6.45
C VAL A 895 -39.40 27.98 -7.17
N TYR A 896 -39.40 26.68 -6.94
CA TYR A 896 -40.28 25.72 -7.59
C TYR A 896 -40.95 24.80 -6.56
N LEU A 897 -42.20 24.45 -6.84
CA LEU A 897 -42.97 23.44 -6.15
C LEU A 897 -42.96 22.17 -6.99
N ASN A 898 -42.50 21.06 -6.42
CA ASN A 898 -42.61 19.74 -7.00
C ASN A 898 -43.72 18.97 -6.29
N ILE A 899 -44.80 18.65 -6.99
CA ILE A 899 -45.99 18.00 -6.45
C ILE A 899 -46.24 16.65 -7.13
N THR A 900 -46.53 15.64 -6.31
CA THR A 900 -46.93 14.29 -6.73
C THR A 900 -48.43 14.13 -6.52
N TYR A 901 -49.14 13.84 -7.60
CA TYR A 901 -50.58 13.60 -7.64
C TYR A 901 -50.94 12.19 -7.13
N PRO A 902 -52.21 11.93 -6.76
CA PRO A 902 -52.66 10.61 -6.30
C PRO A 902 -52.43 9.45 -7.29
N ASP A 903 -52.33 9.74 -8.59
CA ASP A 903 -52.00 8.76 -9.65
C ASP A 903 -50.49 8.53 -9.82
N MET A 904 -49.67 9.10 -8.93
CA MET A 904 -48.21 9.11 -8.92
C MET A 904 -47.55 9.91 -10.05
N HIS A 905 -48.30 10.69 -10.82
CA HIS A 905 -47.70 11.68 -11.71
C HIS A 905 -47.07 12.83 -10.91
N THR A 906 -45.97 13.39 -11.41
CA THR A 906 -45.27 14.52 -10.77
C THR A 906 -45.27 15.74 -11.67
N GLU A 907 -45.49 16.91 -11.09
CA GLU A 907 -45.37 18.21 -11.77
C GLU A 907 -44.39 19.12 -11.03
N ASN A 908 -43.62 19.87 -11.81
CA ASN A 908 -42.72 20.89 -11.31
C ASN A 908 -43.19 22.27 -11.79
N VAL A 909 -43.61 23.12 -10.87
CA VAL A 909 -44.23 24.43 -11.15
C VAL A 909 -43.48 25.55 -10.46
N SER A 910 -43.30 26.69 -11.16
CA SER A 910 -42.66 27.86 -10.57
C SER A 910 -43.60 28.55 -9.59
N MET A 911 -43.09 28.89 -8.39
CA MET A 911 -43.83 29.64 -7.38
C MET A 911 -43.80 31.15 -7.67
N VAL A 912 -44.84 31.85 -7.26
CA VAL A 912 -44.97 33.31 -7.42
C VAL A 912 -44.28 34.02 -6.25
N ASP A 913 -43.41 34.98 -6.54
CA ASP A 913 -42.78 35.85 -5.55
C ASP A 913 -43.79 36.86 -4.98
N GLY A 914 -44.06 36.75 -3.68
CA GLY A 914 -44.90 37.66 -2.89
C GLY A 914 -44.15 38.83 -2.26
N GLY A 915 -42.82 38.85 -2.38
CA GLY A 915 -41.92 39.84 -1.80
C GLY A 915 -41.51 39.53 -0.36
N GLY A 916 -40.33 40.02 0.05
CA GLY A 916 -39.82 39.82 1.41
C GLY A 916 -39.43 38.38 1.73
N GLY A 917 -39.06 37.59 0.71
CA GLY A 917 -38.71 36.17 0.82
C GLY A 917 -39.92 35.23 0.80
N GLN A 918 -41.15 35.73 0.64
CA GLN A 918 -42.35 34.89 0.59
C GLN A 918 -42.62 34.39 -0.82
N TYR A 919 -42.82 33.08 -0.99
CA TYR A 919 -43.20 32.45 -2.24
C TYR A 919 -44.49 31.65 -2.06
N TYR A 920 -45.37 31.68 -3.06
CA TYR A 920 -46.62 30.93 -3.01
C TYR A 920 -47.07 30.39 -4.37
N TYR A 921 -47.85 29.31 -4.35
CA TYR A 921 -48.49 28.74 -5.53
C TYR A 921 -49.94 28.39 -5.17
N ASN A 922 -50.87 29.08 -5.84
CA ASN A 922 -52.31 28.89 -5.63
C ASN A 922 -52.93 28.25 -6.87
N THR A 923 -53.55 27.08 -6.71
CA THR A 923 -54.21 26.36 -7.80
C THR A 923 -55.42 25.56 -7.30
N THR A 924 -56.16 24.97 -8.23
CA THR A 924 -57.23 24.02 -7.95
C THR A 924 -56.86 22.60 -8.34
N TYR A 925 -57.10 21.66 -7.42
CA TYR A 925 -56.86 20.23 -7.61
C TYR A 925 -58.19 19.49 -7.65
N THR A 926 -58.39 18.63 -8.67
CA THR A 926 -59.67 17.94 -8.89
C THR A 926 -59.61 16.43 -8.66
N ALA A 927 -58.42 15.85 -8.51
CA ALA A 927 -58.29 14.42 -8.23
C ALA A 927 -58.42 14.17 -6.72
N ILE A 928 -59.25 13.20 -6.36
CA ILE A 928 -59.45 12.77 -4.97
C ILE A 928 -58.23 11.97 -4.53
N GLY A 929 -57.77 12.20 -3.30
CA GLY A 929 -56.68 11.43 -2.68
C GLY A 929 -55.57 12.30 -2.10
N SER A 930 -54.46 11.63 -1.78
CA SER A 930 -53.30 12.21 -1.12
C SER A 930 -52.30 12.77 -2.12
N TYR A 931 -51.86 14.00 -1.88
CA TYR A 931 -50.85 14.72 -2.64
C TYR A 931 -49.61 14.90 -1.77
N SER A 932 -48.44 14.60 -2.30
CA SER A 932 -47.17 14.90 -1.61
C SER A 932 -46.37 15.93 -2.38
N TYR A 933 -45.69 16.84 -1.68
CA TYR A 933 -44.95 17.92 -2.32
C TYR A 933 -43.71 18.33 -1.56
N PHE A 934 -42.74 18.91 -2.26
CA PHE A 934 -41.59 19.59 -1.68
C PHE A 934 -41.24 20.83 -2.51
N ILE A 935 -40.48 21.74 -1.92
CA ILE A 935 -40.05 22.98 -2.55
C ILE A 935 -38.56 22.88 -2.85
N TRP A 936 -38.16 23.31 -4.05
CA TRP A 936 -36.78 23.42 -4.48
C TRP A 936 -36.48 24.87 -4.84
N ALA A 937 -35.34 25.39 -4.39
CA ALA A 937 -34.92 26.75 -4.69
C ALA A 937 -33.46 26.79 -5.16
N ASN A 938 -33.13 27.78 -6.00
CA ASN A 938 -31.76 28.13 -6.32
C ASN A 938 -31.49 29.64 -6.19
N ASP A 939 -30.24 30.00 -5.93
CA ASP A 939 -29.76 31.39 -5.89
C ASP A 939 -29.17 31.81 -7.26
N THR A 940 -28.67 33.05 -7.33
CA THR A 940 -28.02 33.60 -8.54
C THR A 940 -26.62 33.03 -8.81
N SER A 941 -26.07 32.26 -7.87
CA SER A 941 -24.79 31.54 -7.98
C SER A 941 -24.97 30.04 -8.24
N ASP A 942 -26.20 29.61 -8.55
CA ASP A 942 -26.62 28.23 -8.79
C ASP A 942 -26.52 27.27 -7.58
N ASN A 943 -26.39 27.78 -6.35
CA ASN A 943 -26.56 26.96 -5.14
C ASN A 943 -28.03 26.60 -4.94
N THR A 944 -28.30 25.40 -4.41
CA THR A 944 -29.67 24.88 -4.31
C THR A 944 -30.00 24.31 -2.93
N ASP A 945 -31.28 24.29 -2.57
CA ASP A 945 -31.81 23.60 -1.39
C ASP A 945 -33.20 22.99 -1.66
N VAL A 946 -33.58 22.00 -0.84
CA VAL A 946 -34.85 21.27 -0.93
C VAL A 946 -35.51 21.15 0.44
N SER A 947 -36.79 21.51 0.53
CA SER A 947 -37.56 21.34 1.77
C SER A 947 -37.87 19.87 2.09
N SER A 948 -38.27 19.59 3.33
CA SER A 948 -38.91 18.31 3.66
C SER A 948 -40.18 18.09 2.80
N SER A 949 -40.50 16.83 2.55
CA SER A 949 -41.75 16.45 1.88
C SER A 949 -42.95 16.66 2.81
N ASN A 950 -44.00 17.30 2.30
CA ASN A 950 -45.27 17.58 2.97
C ASN A 950 -46.42 16.89 2.24
N VAL A 951 -47.55 16.70 2.93
CA VAL A 951 -48.72 16.00 2.37
C VAL A 951 -49.99 16.78 2.69
N PHE A 952 -50.91 16.84 1.72
CA PHE A 952 -52.30 17.28 1.92
C PHE A 952 -53.25 16.35 1.15
N GLU A 953 -54.54 16.39 1.47
CA GLU A 953 -55.53 15.50 0.87
C GLU A 953 -56.71 16.29 0.32
N ILE A 954 -57.23 15.83 -0.82
CA ILE A 954 -58.47 16.35 -1.41
C ILE A 954 -59.57 15.29 -1.23
N PRO A 955 -60.54 15.51 -0.33
CA PRO A 955 -61.63 14.59 -0.08
C PRO A 955 -62.72 14.64 -1.15
N PRO A 956 -63.42 13.52 -1.42
CA PRO A 956 -64.62 13.54 -2.21
C PRO A 956 -65.68 14.40 -1.52
N ASN A 957 -66.54 15.04 -2.32
CA ASN A 957 -67.58 15.92 -1.80
C ASN A 957 -68.62 15.21 -0.92
N TRP A 958 -68.74 13.88 -1.00
CA TRP A 958 -69.68 13.10 -0.19
C TRP A 958 -69.20 12.75 1.23
N ASP A 959 -67.90 12.76 1.50
CA ASP A 959 -67.35 12.60 2.86
C ASP A 959 -67.30 14.00 3.48
N ILE A 960 -68.30 14.39 4.29
CA ILE A 960 -68.54 15.77 4.73
C ILE A 960 -67.60 16.19 5.86
N ASN A 961 -67.25 15.27 6.73
CA ASN A 961 -66.38 15.54 7.87
C ASN A 961 -64.89 15.22 7.61
N THR A 962 -64.55 14.76 6.41
CA THR A 962 -63.18 14.44 5.96
C THR A 962 -62.50 13.36 6.80
N ASP A 963 -63.27 12.40 7.30
CA ASP A 963 -62.74 11.33 8.17
C ASP A 963 -62.44 10.02 7.43
N HIS A 964 -62.50 10.03 6.09
CA HIS A 964 -62.27 8.92 5.16
C HIS A 964 -63.40 7.88 5.09
N ASP A 965 -64.48 8.04 5.87
CA ASP A 965 -65.58 7.08 5.95
C ASP A 965 -66.95 7.76 5.72
N CYS A 966 -67.67 7.43 4.65
CA CYS A 966 -69.04 7.93 4.48
C CYS A 966 -70.00 7.22 5.42
N SER A 967 -70.38 7.89 6.50
CA SER A 967 -71.17 7.30 7.58
C SER A 967 -72.50 8.02 7.81
N ILE A 968 -73.23 7.60 8.85
CA ILE A 968 -74.43 8.32 9.29
C ILE A 968 -74.10 9.74 9.76
N VAL A 969 -72.84 10.00 10.15
CA VAL A 969 -72.40 11.34 10.58
C VAL A 969 -72.48 12.31 9.40
N ASP A 970 -72.02 11.92 8.22
CA ASP A 970 -72.05 12.74 7.00
C ASP A 970 -73.48 13.07 6.58
N LEU A 971 -74.36 12.07 6.60
CA LEU A 971 -75.79 12.28 6.34
C LEU A 971 -76.44 13.23 7.36
N VAL A 972 -76.04 13.13 8.63
CA VAL A 972 -76.53 14.03 9.69
C VAL A 972 -76.00 15.45 9.50
N LEU A 973 -74.77 15.61 9.01
CA LEU A 973 -74.18 16.92 8.70
C LEU A 973 -74.93 17.59 7.55
N VAL A 974 -75.23 16.86 6.46
CA VAL A 974 -76.08 17.40 5.37
C VAL A 974 -77.49 17.74 5.87
N ALA A 975 -78.12 16.83 6.63
CA ALA A 975 -79.45 17.06 7.19
C ALA A 975 -79.50 18.25 8.17
N GLY A 976 -78.39 18.56 8.83
CA GLY A 976 -78.24 19.70 9.73
C GLY A 976 -78.38 21.06 9.04
N HIS A 977 -78.15 21.09 7.73
CA HIS A 977 -78.24 22.27 6.87
C HIS A 977 -79.44 22.24 5.90
N PHE A 978 -80.40 21.31 6.08
CA PHE A 978 -81.52 21.14 5.15
C PHE A 978 -82.38 22.42 5.01
N ASP A 979 -82.73 22.77 3.78
CA ASP A 979 -83.41 24.02 3.36
C ASP A 979 -82.57 25.32 3.55
N GLU A 980 -81.27 25.22 3.85
CA GLU A 980 -80.38 26.38 3.81
C GLU A 980 -79.96 26.72 2.38
N THR A 981 -79.96 28.02 2.05
CA THR A 981 -79.65 28.53 0.70
C THR A 981 -78.50 29.54 0.77
N GLY A 982 -77.56 29.45 -0.15
CA GLY A 982 -76.39 30.32 -0.21
C GLY A 982 -75.91 30.59 -1.64
N SER A 983 -74.61 30.82 -1.78
CA SER A 983 -73.96 30.84 -3.10
C SER A 983 -73.58 29.41 -3.46
N ASN A 984 -73.63 28.99 -4.71
CA ASN A 984 -73.23 27.64 -5.14
C ASN A 984 -71.95 27.14 -4.44
N GLY A 985 -72.04 26.02 -3.73
CA GLY A 985 -70.91 25.36 -3.05
C GLY A 985 -70.40 26.07 -1.79
N TRP A 986 -71.21 26.95 -1.19
CA TRP A 986 -70.82 27.74 -0.01
C TRP A 986 -70.54 26.92 1.26
N ILE A 987 -71.01 25.68 1.33
CA ILE A 987 -70.72 24.70 2.39
C ILE A 987 -70.67 23.29 1.78
N ARG A 988 -69.92 22.38 2.39
CA ARG A 988 -69.81 20.98 1.89
C ARG A 988 -71.14 20.22 1.88
N ALA A 989 -72.14 20.67 2.64
CA ALA A 989 -73.48 20.09 2.62
C ALA A 989 -74.27 20.38 1.32
N ASP A 990 -73.87 21.39 0.54
CA ASP A 990 -74.38 21.70 -0.81
C ASP A 990 -73.65 20.83 -1.85
N ILE A 991 -73.85 19.52 -1.80
CA ILE A 991 -73.05 18.50 -2.52
C ILE A 991 -73.07 18.73 -4.03
N ASN A 992 -74.21 19.15 -4.58
CA ASN A 992 -74.40 19.34 -6.01
C ASN A 992 -74.05 20.76 -6.48
N ASN A 993 -73.60 21.63 -5.56
CA ASN A 993 -73.22 23.03 -5.80
C ASN A 993 -74.31 23.85 -6.51
N ASP A 994 -75.59 23.61 -6.22
CA ASP A 994 -76.70 24.36 -6.80
C ASP A 994 -77.13 25.58 -5.96
N GLY A 995 -76.59 25.69 -4.74
CA GLY A 995 -76.84 26.78 -3.81
C GLY A 995 -77.94 26.48 -2.79
N ASP A 996 -78.64 25.35 -2.90
CA ASP A 996 -79.73 24.94 -2.02
C ASP A 996 -79.47 23.55 -1.40
N VAL A 997 -79.23 23.46 -0.09
CA VAL A 997 -79.07 22.15 0.57
C VAL A 997 -80.43 21.45 0.68
N SER A 998 -80.63 20.43 -0.15
CA SER A 998 -81.93 19.80 -0.37
C SER A 998 -81.90 18.29 -0.16
N ILE A 999 -83.03 17.64 -0.45
CA ILE A 999 -83.09 16.17 -0.44
C ILE A 999 -82.18 15.55 -1.52
N VAL A 1000 -81.82 16.33 -2.56
CA VAL A 1000 -80.91 15.87 -3.61
C VAL A 1000 -79.52 15.64 -3.03
N ASP A 1001 -79.00 16.56 -2.23
CA ASP A 1001 -77.68 16.48 -1.59
C ASP A 1001 -77.61 15.31 -0.60
N LEU A 1002 -78.67 15.13 0.19
CA LEU A 1002 -78.75 14.00 1.11
C LEU A 1002 -78.81 12.65 0.38
N VAL A 1003 -79.46 12.59 -0.79
CA VAL A 1003 -79.48 11.39 -1.64
C VAL A 1003 -78.12 11.13 -2.27
N LEU A 1004 -77.36 12.18 -2.61
CA LEU A 1004 -76.01 12.04 -3.16
C LEU A 1004 -75.05 11.46 -2.14
N VAL A 1005 -75.05 11.94 -0.89
CA VAL A 1005 -74.26 11.33 0.20
C VAL A 1005 -74.74 9.91 0.51
N ALA A 1006 -76.05 9.68 0.57
CA ALA A 1006 -76.59 8.34 0.85
C ALA A 1006 -76.23 7.30 -0.22
N GLY A 1007 -75.92 7.75 -1.44
CA GLY A 1007 -75.42 6.91 -2.53
C GLY A 1007 -74.06 6.26 -2.24
N HIS A 1008 -73.29 6.84 -1.31
CA HIS A 1008 -71.93 6.43 -0.93
C HIS A 1008 -71.86 5.87 0.50
N PHE A 1009 -72.99 5.55 1.13
CA PHE A 1009 -73.01 5.08 2.52
C PHE A 1009 -72.19 3.78 2.71
N ASP A 1010 -71.35 3.75 3.74
CA ASP A 1010 -70.34 2.71 4.02
C ASP A 1010 -69.19 2.63 2.99
N GLU A 1011 -69.01 3.63 2.10
CA GLU A 1011 -67.82 3.75 1.24
C GLU A 1011 -66.67 4.46 1.97
N THR A 1012 -65.45 4.04 1.65
CA THR A 1012 -64.18 4.62 2.10
C THR A 1012 -63.35 4.98 0.87
N TRP A 1013 -62.48 5.98 0.94
CA TRP A 1013 -61.71 6.46 -0.22
C TRP A 1013 -60.21 6.59 0.03
#